data_AF-B5I4T8-F1
#
_entry.id   AF-B5I4T8-F1
#
_cell.length_a   1.000
_cell.length_b   1.000
_cell.length_c   1.000
_cell.angle_alpha   90.00
_cell.angle_beta   90.00
_cell.angle_gamma   90.00
#
_symmetry.space_group_name_H-M   'P 1'
#
loop_
_entity.id
_entity.type
_entity.pdbx_description
1 polymer ?
#
loop_
_entity_poly.entity_id
_entity_poly.type
_entity_poly.pdbx_seq_one_letter_code
_entity_poly.pdbx_strand_id
1 'polypeptide(L)'
;MKSHVTLSLDKGATLQGSSADAYDKAESNPYDAYQDYGHSHFRDAMIHGDRLTDIGFVGQGVIDGMGNLITGNPKSGEADKIISLTRCDGLTIGDGLTLRRGGHFAALVNGCENVTSDHLIIDTASDRDGWNIISTTNVTVTNANIRANDDALVFKSDYALGAKLPNGHVRVNDSFLSARCCNALMFGSETCGDFSDYRFENIRIDGADKSGLGMVSMDGAKISDVHYRDITMTNVHSPIMQKIGTRKRCGNSPGVGSISDITYDDITATGSSPSFSPTLWGETGHRIKGVTFNHVDITVPGGNGTMSTGVPGNDPNDYNPKAIGTRPAYGWYLHNADDIRFTDSSVKFAADDGRPAFLANAADGIRLTRFTAQKGGGSPFDVGFQGVTGGCLTDSHNASGGALRVSGGQDCGTAVTPLDLENPRQDFLRASVGGLFLHWGLRTAPAHTSCTDWENDVTNGGWNADYWVKEAQKLHTQYLVLASFHSRLGYARTWPSKIPGSCSTKRDFLGELVTAAKAKGLKVILYMTNDPQWHDEGGHEWLDSAAYSAYKGKNVDLTTNDGFGQFSYDNFFEVMNRYPDLGGFWIDNDNAYWESHDLYRQIYEKRPNYTLSNNNEDTPIMDMISNEQKTGMSPGYDYPQAVYTAQPRLTEADFKLPSTGAWWYGGTDPAVDKMLTLGRLVTNAGSSVKALMAETAQVNGKFPANQADFNNFANSYLDPIWESLHGTEGGGYLYGGLKPGFWNDGAHGVTTISRTDPDRQYIHVLTPPSTSTLRVRDNGYRIASVTNLRTGAAVSWSQSGGVLTLTGLGAWDPYDTVFKVTTAGRQGILTGVKVSASASASGHAGSAAGDGDYRTYWDNDKTLPVNLTFDLGSSKKVQYLGLNQREDSVAYARSDTEQSARIKDYKVYLSADGTTWGSPVKTGQLPSRRGIQGIDLTAANARYVRLEVTSTWAASTDTTRYKRLRIDEAWIGTSYATPANGGQS
;
A
#
# COMPACT_ATOMS: atom_id res chain seq x y z
N MET A 1 1.28 44.62 -24.84
CA MET A 1 0.09 43.79 -25.14
C MET A 1 -1.20 44.58 -24.84
N LYS A 2 -2.39 44.13 -25.28
CA LYS A 2 -3.72 44.69 -24.93
C LYS A 2 -4.67 43.56 -24.52
N SER A 3 -5.73 43.87 -23.76
CA SER A 3 -6.78 42.90 -23.40
C SER A 3 -7.49 42.32 -24.63
N HIS A 4 -8.00 41.09 -24.51
CA HIS A 4 -8.70 40.34 -25.58
C HIS A 4 -7.84 40.13 -26.82
N VAL A 5 -6.54 39.92 -26.63
CA VAL A 5 -5.62 39.67 -27.73
C VAL A 5 -4.79 38.44 -27.46
N THR A 6 -4.84 37.52 -28.44
CA THR A 6 -4.00 36.33 -28.51
C THR A 6 -2.96 36.50 -29.60
N LEU A 7 -1.69 36.40 -29.22
CA LEU A 7 -0.57 36.30 -30.15
C LEU A 7 -0.38 34.81 -30.49
N SER A 8 -0.74 34.42 -31.72
CA SER A 8 -0.58 33.06 -32.23
C SER A 8 0.59 32.98 -33.20
N LEU A 9 1.56 32.10 -32.94
CA LEU A 9 2.69 31.84 -33.84
C LEU A 9 2.61 30.42 -34.39
N ASP A 10 2.46 30.32 -35.71
CA ASP A 10 2.48 29.03 -36.40
C ASP A 10 3.85 28.37 -36.35
N LYS A 11 3.86 27.04 -36.53
CA LYS A 11 5.09 26.25 -36.63
C LYS A 11 6.02 26.82 -37.70
N GLY A 12 7.25 27.12 -37.32
CA GLY A 12 8.26 27.72 -38.20
C GLY A 12 8.27 29.25 -38.24
N ALA A 13 7.30 29.92 -37.62
CA ALA A 13 7.36 31.36 -37.39
C ALA A 13 8.29 31.70 -36.21
N THR A 14 8.97 32.82 -36.30
CA THR A 14 9.81 33.33 -35.20
C THR A 14 9.60 34.83 -34.99
N LEU A 15 9.22 35.21 -33.76
CA LEU A 15 9.26 36.60 -33.30
C LEU A 15 10.62 36.85 -32.63
N GLN A 16 11.39 37.81 -33.16
CA GLN A 16 12.79 38.02 -32.76
C GLN A 16 12.97 39.27 -31.89
N GLY A 17 13.84 39.16 -30.89
CA GLY A 17 14.31 40.28 -30.09
C GLY A 17 15.14 41.25 -30.94
N SER A 18 14.78 42.53 -30.89
CA SER A 18 15.51 43.63 -31.54
C SER A 18 16.89 43.86 -30.91
N SER A 19 17.90 44.13 -31.74
CA SER A 19 19.25 44.56 -31.35
C SER A 19 19.44 46.09 -31.44
N ALA A 20 18.36 46.83 -31.69
CA ALA A 20 18.43 48.27 -31.99
C ALA A 20 18.37 49.18 -30.76
N ASP A 21 18.45 48.63 -29.54
CA ASP A 21 18.28 49.33 -28.26
C ASP A 21 17.06 50.28 -28.26
N ALA A 22 15.92 49.76 -28.72
CA ALA A 22 14.70 50.52 -28.95
C ALA A 22 13.51 50.06 -28.10
N TYR A 23 13.74 49.24 -27.07
CA TYR A 23 12.69 48.87 -26.11
C TYR A 23 12.33 50.04 -25.19
N ASP A 24 11.18 49.91 -24.52
CA ASP A 24 10.78 50.89 -23.51
C ASP A 24 11.83 50.93 -22.39
N LYS A 25 12.13 52.12 -21.90
CA LYS A 25 12.96 52.27 -20.70
C LYS A 25 12.25 51.67 -19.49
N ALA A 26 13.04 51.09 -18.57
CA ALA A 26 12.57 50.73 -17.24
C ALA A 26 11.86 51.91 -16.57
N GLU A 27 10.66 51.67 -16.06
CA GLU A 27 9.89 52.64 -15.29
C GLU A 27 10.41 52.79 -13.87
N SER A 28 10.30 53.97 -13.27
CA SER A 28 10.65 54.14 -11.85
C SER A 28 9.73 53.31 -10.96
N ASN A 29 10.27 52.59 -9.98
CA ASN A 29 9.48 51.89 -8.98
C ASN A 29 9.93 52.29 -7.55
N PRO A 30 9.05 52.84 -6.70
CA PRO A 30 9.43 53.30 -5.37
C PRO A 30 9.77 52.16 -4.40
N TYR A 31 9.57 50.90 -4.81
CA TYR A 31 9.76 49.71 -4.00
C TYR A 31 11.02 48.91 -4.41
N ASP A 32 11.90 49.47 -5.24
CA ASP A 32 13.15 48.84 -5.74
C ASP A 32 14.06 48.29 -4.64
N ALA A 33 13.96 48.83 -3.43
CA ALA A 33 14.75 48.37 -2.29
C ALA A 33 14.40 46.94 -1.84
N TYR A 34 13.23 46.39 -2.23
CA TYR A 34 12.72 45.13 -1.70
C TYR A 34 12.95 43.89 -2.58
N GLN A 35 13.32 44.07 -3.84
CA GLN A 35 13.62 42.98 -4.77
C GLN A 35 14.77 43.37 -5.69
N ASP A 36 15.22 42.50 -6.58
CA ASP A 36 16.24 42.90 -7.54
C ASP A 36 15.65 43.79 -8.66
N TYR A 37 16.54 44.34 -9.49
CA TYR A 37 16.17 45.23 -10.59
C TYR A 37 15.18 44.55 -11.56
N GLY A 38 15.45 43.29 -11.92
CA GLY A 38 14.65 42.53 -12.86
C GLY A 38 13.23 42.26 -12.36
N HIS A 39 13.03 42.16 -11.04
CA HIS A 39 11.71 42.05 -10.42
C HIS A 39 11.03 43.41 -10.16
N SER A 40 11.73 44.52 -10.30
CA SER A 40 11.20 45.87 -9.99
C SER A 40 10.69 46.63 -11.21
N HIS A 41 11.20 46.31 -12.40
CA HIS A 41 10.88 47.01 -13.65
C HIS A 41 10.30 46.02 -14.67
N PHE A 42 9.18 46.42 -15.29
CA PHE A 42 8.36 45.50 -16.08
C PHE A 42 8.27 45.88 -17.56
N ARG A 43 8.50 47.15 -17.92
CA ARG A 43 8.30 47.63 -19.31
C ARG A 43 9.48 47.35 -20.24
N ASP A 44 10.66 47.15 -19.69
CA ASP A 44 11.91 46.77 -20.36
C ASP A 44 11.90 45.29 -20.80
N ALA A 45 10.89 44.93 -21.58
CA ALA A 45 10.67 43.57 -22.10
C ALA A 45 10.27 43.60 -23.58
N MET A 46 10.43 42.47 -24.29
CA MET A 46 9.94 42.34 -25.67
C MET A 46 8.42 42.55 -25.74
N ILE A 47 7.71 41.96 -24.78
CA ILE A 47 6.26 42.05 -24.68
C ILE A 47 5.89 42.29 -23.22
N HIS A 48 5.41 43.49 -22.91
CA HIS A 48 4.89 43.82 -21.58
C HIS A 48 3.37 44.09 -21.57
N GLY A 49 2.76 43.96 -20.40
CA GLY A 49 1.35 44.26 -20.16
C GLY A 49 1.03 44.50 -18.68
N ASP A 50 0.09 45.39 -18.41
CA ASP A 50 -0.39 45.73 -17.06
C ASP A 50 -1.91 45.83 -17.04
N ARG A 51 -2.59 45.17 -16.10
CA ARG A 51 -4.06 45.16 -15.94
C ARG A 51 -4.81 44.72 -17.20
N LEU A 52 -4.31 43.66 -17.85
CA LEU A 52 -4.94 43.10 -19.04
C LEU A 52 -5.86 41.95 -18.68
N THR A 53 -6.89 41.74 -19.50
CA THR A 53 -7.86 40.65 -19.35
C THR A 53 -7.90 39.82 -20.61
N ASP A 54 -7.98 38.49 -20.48
CA ASP A 54 -8.17 37.55 -21.59
C ASP A 54 -7.11 37.71 -22.69
N ILE A 55 -5.90 37.23 -22.39
CA ILE A 55 -4.72 37.36 -23.27
C ILE A 55 -4.07 36.00 -23.52
N GLY A 56 -3.50 35.83 -24.72
CA GLY A 56 -2.94 34.54 -25.15
C GLY A 56 -1.56 34.65 -25.82
N PHE A 57 -0.70 33.66 -25.58
CA PHE A 57 0.53 33.40 -26.33
C PHE A 57 0.54 31.92 -26.73
N VAL A 58 0.17 31.63 -27.97
CA VAL A 58 -0.15 30.25 -28.38
C VAL A 58 0.48 29.87 -29.72
N GLY A 59 0.50 28.57 -30.01
CA GLY A 59 0.94 28.01 -31.28
C GLY A 59 2.38 27.49 -31.24
N GLN A 60 2.77 26.70 -32.25
CA GLN A 60 4.01 25.93 -32.27
C GLN A 60 5.24 26.69 -32.78
N GLY A 61 5.17 28.02 -32.85
CA GLY A 61 6.28 28.89 -33.25
C GLY A 61 7.26 29.20 -32.12
N VAL A 62 8.16 30.16 -32.37
CA VAL A 62 9.22 30.55 -31.42
C VAL A 62 9.17 32.06 -31.14
N ILE A 63 9.19 32.46 -29.87
CA ILE A 63 9.56 33.81 -29.47
C ILE A 63 11.00 33.75 -28.95
N ASP A 64 11.90 34.45 -29.63
CA ASP A 64 13.33 34.28 -29.47
C ASP A 64 14.00 35.63 -29.19
N GLY A 65 14.63 35.80 -28.02
CA GLY A 65 15.37 37.02 -27.70
C GLY A 65 16.62 37.23 -28.56
N MET A 66 17.02 36.23 -29.37
CA MET A 66 18.17 36.27 -30.30
C MET A 66 19.53 36.51 -29.65
N GLY A 67 19.61 36.51 -28.31
CA GLY A 67 20.80 36.92 -27.55
C GLY A 67 20.94 38.44 -27.39
N ASN A 68 19.91 39.21 -27.74
CA ASN A 68 19.88 40.67 -27.61
C ASN A 68 19.30 41.13 -26.26
N LEU A 69 18.72 40.22 -25.47
CA LEU A 69 18.18 40.52 -24.15
C LEU A 69 19.27 40.41 -23.07
N ILE A 70 19.27 41.36 -22.15
CA ILE A 70 20.28 41.49 -21.10
C ILE A 70 19.98 40.53 -19.94
N THR A 71 21.01 39.92 -19.36
CA THR A 71 20.91 39.02 -18.19
C THR A 71 21.17 39.71 -16.84
N GLY A 72 21.49 41.01 -16.90
CA GLY A 72 21.73 41.89 -15.75
C GLY A 72 20.77 43.08 -15.74
N ASN A 73 21.25 44.26 -15.32
CA ASN A 73 20.44 45.47 -15.29
C ASN A 73 20.50 46.18 -16.66
N PRO A 74 19.40 46.23 -17.44
CA PRO A 74 19.38 46.87 -18.75
C PRO A 74 19.58 48.39 -18.66
N LYS A 75 20.26 48.96 -19.65
CA LYS A 75 20.28 50.40 -19.92
C LYS A 75 18.98 50.82 -20.62
N SER A 76 18.73 52.12 -20.70
CA SER A 76 17.61 52.65 -21.49
C SER A 76 17.68 52.16 -22.94
N GLY A 77 16.59 51.55 -23.43
CA GLY A 77 16.49 50.99 -24.78
C GLY A 77 16.75 49.49 -24.84
N GLU A 78 17.42 48.91 -23.84
CA GLU A 78 17.64 47.47 -23.70
C GLU A 78 16.43 46.81 -23.03
N ALA A 79 16.24 45.50 -23.25
CA ALA A 79 15.23 44.70 -22.56
C ALA A 79 15.90 43.48 -21.89
N ASP A 80 15.32 43.01 -20.80
CA ASP A 80 15.85 41.88 -20.03
C ASP A 80 14.87 40.70 -19.94
N LYS A 81 13.66 40.80 -20.53
CA LYS A 81 12.67 39.72 -20.57
C LYS A 81 12.02 39.57 -21.93
N ILE A 82 11.56 38.36 -22.24
CA ILE A 82 10.64 38.17 -23.39
C ILE A 82 9.23 38.62 -22.97
N ILE A 83 8.65 38.00 -21.94
CA ILE A 83 7.29 38.28 -21.49
C ILE A 83 7.33 38.86 -20.07
N SER A 84 6.68 40.01 -19.88
CA SER A 84 6.54 40.69 -18.59
C SER A 84 5.10 41.15 -18.35
N LEU A 85 4.34 40.45 -17.52
CA LEU A 85 2.92 40.74 -17.31
C LEU A 85 2.64 41.04 -15.84
N THR A 86 1.87 42.09 -15.58
CA THR A 86 1.50 42.49 -14.22
C THR A 86 -0.01 42.68 -14.08
N ARG A 87 -0.60 42.20 -12.98
CA ARG A 87 -2.02 42.42 -12.64
C ARG A 87 -3.00 41.96 -13.73
N CYS A 88 -2.66 40.92 -14.49
CA CYS A 88 -3.51 40.42 -15.57
C CYS A 88 -4.45 39.31 -15.09
N ASP A 89 -5.59 39.15 -15.74
CA ASP A 89 -6.59 38.10 -15.47
C ASP A 89 -6.91 37.32 -16.74
N GLY A 90 -6.77 35.99 -16.72
CA GLY A 90 -7.05 35.13 -17.87
C GLY A 90 -5.88 35.13 -18.87
N LEU A 91 -4.74 34.55 -18.48
CA LEU A 91 -3.59 34.33 -19.36
C LEU A 91 -3.58 32.87 -19.84
N THR A 92 -3.52 32.67 -21.15
CA THR A 92 -3.22 31.37 -21.77
C THR A 92 -1.84 31.41 -22.45
N ILE A 93 -0.93 30.51 -22.12
CA ILE A 93 0.40 30.45 -22.73
C ILE A 93 0.81 29.01 -23.04
N GLY A 94 1.12 28.66 -24.28
CA GLY A 94 1.45 27.27 -24.63
C GLY A 94 1.09 26.85 -26.04
N ASP A 95 0.44 25.68 -26.18
CA ASP A 95 0.11 25.02 -27.45
C ASP A 95 1.35 24.65 -28.29
N GLY A 96 2.44 24.28 -27.62
CA GLY A 96 3.73 23.95 -28.25
C GLY A 96 4.64 25.17 -28.49
N LEU A 97 4.29 26.35 -27.98
CA LEU A 97 5.09 27.56 -28.10
C LEU A 97 6.46 27.38 -27.45
N THR A 98 7.50 27.91 -28.11
CA THR A 98 8.85 27.96 -27.55
C THR A 98 9.26 29.39 -27.21
N LEU A 99 9.66 29.62 -25.96
CA LEU A 99 10.41 30.81 -25.54
C LEU A 99 11.89 30.46 -25.51
N ARG A 100 12.71 31.16 -26.29
CA ARG A 100 14.15 30.88 -26.40
C ARG A 100 14.99 32.12 -26.14
N ARG A 101 16.13 31.94 -25.48
CA ARG A 101 17.10 33.01 -25.19
C ARG A 101 16.44 34.23 -24.51
N GLY A 102 15.96 34.00 -23.29
CA GLY A 102 15.09 34.90 -22.54
C GLY A 102 15.74 36.14 -21.94
N GLY A 103 17.07 36.24 -21.93
CA GLY A 103 17.75 37.27 -21.13
C GLY A 103 17.68 36.94 -19.64
N HIS A 104 17.28 37.91 -18.81
CA HIS A 104 17.11 37.73 -17.37
C HIS A 104 15.94 36.78 -17.06
N PHE A 105 14.81 36.91 -17.78
CA PHE A 105 13.63 36.02 -17.63
C PHE A 105 12.98 35.69 -18.98
N ALA A 106 12.74 34.41 -19.27
CA ALA A 106 11.90 34.07 -20.43
C ALA A 106 10.46 34.55 -20.21
N ALA A 107 9.90 34.30 -19.03
CA ALA A 107 8.58 34.79 -18.65
C ALA A 107 8.56 35.24 -17.19
N LEU A 108 7.97 36.42 -16.96
CA LEU A 108 7.68 36.95 -15.64
C LEU A 108 6.21 37.37 -15.60
N VAL A 109 5.46 36.80 -14.66
CA VAL A 109 4.08 37.21 -14.36
C VAL A 109 3.99 37.61 -12.89
N ASN A 110 3.44 38.79 -12.58
CA ASN A 110 3.33 39.28 -11.20
C ASN A 110 1.94 39.82 -10.87
N GLY A 111 1.31 39.32 -9.81
CA GLY A 111 -0.01 39.80 -9.39
C GLY A 111 -1.15 39.35 -10.29
N CYS A 112 -0.99 38.28 -11.05
CA CYS A 112 -1.96 37.82 -12.04
C CYS A 112 -2.99 36.82 -11.44
N GLU A 113 -4.09 36.61 -12.14
CA GLU A 113 -5.13 35.64 -11.81
C GLU A 113 -5.49 34.79 -13.04
N ASN A 114 -5.90 33.54 -12.83
CA ASN A 114 -6.37 32.63 -13.88
C ASN A 114 -5.34 32.44 -15.00
N VAL A 115 -4.22 31.79 -14.68
CA VAL A 115 -3.12 31.51 -15.62
C VAL A 115 -3.13 30.04 -16.01
N THR A 116 -3.22 29.76 -17.31
CA THR A 116 -3.19 28.39 -17.85
C THR A 116 -2.04 28.25 -18.84
N SER A 117 -1.26 27.18 -18.69
CA SER A 117 -0.21 26.79 -19.62
C SER A 117 -0.27 25.32 -19.93
N ASP A 118 -0.17 24.98 -21.21
CA ASP A 118 -0.09 23.60 -21.68
C ASP A 118 0.94 23.47 -22.82
N HIS A 119 1.83 22.48 -22.74
CA HIS A 119 2.88 22.22 -23.74
C HIS A 119 3.82 23.42 -24.01
N LEU A 120 4.11 24.25 -22.99
CA LEU A 120 5.06 25.35 -23.12
C LEU A 120 6.51 24.83 -23.09
N ILE A 121 7.33 25.27 -24.05
CA ILE A 121 8.76 25.00 -24.09
C ILE A 121 9.52 26.28 -23.74
N ILE A 122 10.45 26.19 -22.79
CA ILE A 122 11.38 27.29 -22.46
C ILE A 122 12.82 26.78 -22.60
N ASP A 123 13.59 27.44 -23.45
CA ASP A 123 14.97 27.08 -23.82
C ASP A 123 15.92 28.25 -23.50
N THR A 124 16.34 28.29 -22.23
CA THR A 124 17.17 29.35 -21.64
C THR A 124 18.39 28.81 -20.90
N ALA A 125 18.83 27.61 -21.23
CA ALA A 125 20.00 26.99 -20.61
C ALA A 125 21.32 27.75 -20.85
N SER A 126 21.34 28.73 -21.76
CA SER A 126 22.47 29.65 -21.99
C SER A 126 22.35 30.99 -21.27
N ASP A 127 21.22 31.27 -20.61
CA ASP A 127 20.85 32.61 -20.15
C ASP A 127 20.69 32.62 -18.61
N ARG A 128 19.52 32.99 -18.08
CA ARG A 128 19.19 32.95 -16.65
C ARG A 128 17.91 32.17 -16.37
N ASP A 129 16.85 32.83 -15.91
CA ASP A 129 15.64 32.19 -15.40
C ASP A 129 14.70 31.78 -16.55
N GLY A 130 14.00 30.66 -16.35
CA GLY A 130 12.92 30.24 -17.21
C GLY A 130 11.65 31.04 -16.93
N TRP A 131 10.82 30.53 -16.03
CA TRP A 131 9.52 31.14 -15.71
C TRP A 131 9.41 31.51 -14.23
N ASN A 132 9.26 32.81 -13.98
CA ASN A 132 8.93 33.39 -12.68
C ASN A 132 7.42 33.67 -12.59
N ILE A 133 6.74 32.95 -11.69
CA ILE A 133 5.32 33.13 -11.36
C ILE A 133 5.24 33.79 -9.99
N ILE A 134 4.88 35.06 -9.96
CA ILE A 134 5.00 35.93 -8.80
C ILE A 134 3.63 36.36 -8.33
N SER A 135 3.31 36.22 -7.04
CA SER A 135 2.08 36.77 -6.46
C SER A 135 0.80 36.45 -7.27
N THR A 136 0.68 35.23 -7.79
CA THR A 136 -0.36 34.85 -8.78
C THR A 136 -1.27 33.76 -8.22
N THR A 137 -2.58 33.85 -8.49
CA THR A 137 -3.60 32.89 -8.04
C THR A 137 -4.25 32.14 -9.19
N ASN A 138 -4.69 30.89 -8.94
CA ASN A 138 -5.32 30.00 -9.92
C ASN A 138 -4.42 29.74 -11.13
N VAL A 139 -3.37 28.94 -10.92
CA VAL A 139 -2.38 28.62 -11.95
C VAL A 139 -2.42 27.13 -12.28
N THR A 140 -2.51 26.81 -13.57
CA THR A 140 -2.36 25.44 -14.08
C THR A 140 -1.24 25.42 -15.11
N VAL A 141 -0.23 24.56 -14.90
CA VAL A 141 0.85 24.29 -15.85
C VAL A 141 0.89 22.79 -16.14
N THR A 142 0.72 22.41 -17.40
CA THR A 142 0.74 21.00 -17.83
C THR A 142 1.72 20.80 -18.98
N ASN A 143 2.32 19.62 -19.07
CA ASN A 143 3.16 19.20 -20.20
C ASN A 143 4.32 20.16 -20.51
N ALA A 144 4.84 20.88 -19.51
CA ALA A 144 5.87 21.90 -19.74
C ALA A 144 7.26 21.29 -19.91
N ASN A 145 8.10 21.93 -20.71
CA ASN A 145 9.49 21.53 -20.92
C ASN A 145 10.40 22.75 -20.76
N ILE A 146 10.93 22.93 -19.55
CA ILE A 146 11.65 24.15 -19.16
C ILE A 146 13.11 23.80 -18.86
N ARG A 147 14.01 24.39 -19.65
CA ARG A 147 15.46 24.33 -19.43
C ARG A 147 15.99 25.73 -19.18
N ALA A 148 16.63 25.93 -18.04
CA ALA A 148 17.18 27.21 -17.62
C ALA A 148 18.64 27.07 -17.18
N ASN A 149 19.35 28.19 -17.12
CA ASN A 149 20.64 28.24 -16.46
C ASN A 149 20.46 28.50 -14.97
N ASP A 150 19.69 29.53 -14.59
CA ASP A 150 19.41 29.91 -13.20
C ASP A 150 18.18 29.13 -12.69
N ASP A 151 17.07 29.77 -12.32
CA ASP A 151 15.88 29.05 -11.84
C ASP A 151 14.95 28.63 -13.01
N ALA A 152 14.59 27.35 -13.10
CA ALA A 152 13.77 26.86 -14.21
C ALA A 152 12.29 27.24 -14.05
N LEU A 153 11.63 26.74 -13.00
CA LEU A 153 10.26 27.14 -12.65
C LEU A 153 10.24 27.61 -11.20
N VAL A 154 9.91 28.88 -10.98
CA VAL A 154 9.99 29.51 -9.65
C VAL A 154 8.72 30.26 -9.31
N PHE A 155 8.28 30.06 -8.06
CA PHE A 155 7.18 30.77 -7.44
C PHE A 155 7.75 31.79 -6.46
N LYS A 156 7.38 33.06 -6.62
CA LYS A 156 7.83 34.15 -5.74
C LYS A 156 6.65 34.97 -5.26
N SER A 157 6.91 35.81 -4.28
CA SER A 157 6.00 36.85 -3.87
C SER A 157 6.81 38.06 -3.41
N ASP A 158 6.80 39.14 -4.18
CA ASP A 158 7.59 40.34 -3.90
C ASP A 158 6.72 41.52 -3.42
N TYR A 159 7.33 42.70 -3.28
CA TYR A 159 6.66 43.96 -2.96
C TYR A 159 6.71 44.95 -4.14
N ALA A 160 7.06 44.50 -5.35
CA ALA A 160 7.28 45.37 -6.49
C ALA A 160 6.02 46.13 -6.92
N LEU A 161 4.84 45.55 -6.65
CA LEU A 161 3.54 46.16 -6.93
C LEU A 161 3.00 46.99 -5.76
N GLY A 162 3.82 47.25 -4.72
CA GLY A 162 3.52 48.13 -3.59
C GLY A 162 2.62 47.52 -2.52
N ALA A 163 2.40 46.21 -2.56
CA ALA A 163 1.59 45.49 -1.59
C ALA A 163 2.04 44.04 -1.47
N LYS A 164 1.75 43.42 -0.32
CA LYS A 164 1.75 41.96 -0.18
C LYS A 164 0.50 41.43 -0.89
N LEU A 165 0.70 40.71 -1.98
CA LEU A 165 -0.39 40.19 -2.82
C LEU A 165 -0.69 38.71 -2.51
N PRO A 166 -1.93 38.25 -2.77
CA PRO A 166 -2.28 36.84 -2.65
C PRO A 166 -1.59 35.99 -3.72
N ASN A 167 -1.38 34.71 -3.42
CA ASN A 167 -0.89 33.69 -4.33
C ASN A 167 -1.28 32.31 -3.78
N GLY A 168 -1.49 31.34 -4.67
CA GLY A 168 -2.00 30.02 -4.30
C GLY A 168 -2.96 29.42 -5.32
N HIS A 169 -3.43 28.21 -5.05
CA HIS A 169 -4.20 27.39 -6.01
C HIS A 169 -3.38 27.11 -7.28
N VAL A 170 -2.23 26.47 -7.10
CA VAL A 170 -1.30 26.16 -8.18
C VAL A 170 -1.23 24.66 -8.41
N ARG A 171 -1.33 24.24 -9.67
CA ARG A 171 -1.20 22.87 -10.15
C ARG A 171 -0.13 22.81 -11.24
N VAL A 172 0.87 21.96 -11.06
CA VAL A 172 1.91 21.73 -12.07
C VAL A 172 2.08 20.23 -12.28
N ASN A 173 1.72 19.75 -13.47
CA ASN A 173 1.69 18.33 -13.78
C ASN A 173 2.47 17.99 -15.06
N ASP A 174 2.92 16.73 -15.17
CA ASP A 174 3.44 16.13 -16.41
C ASP A 174 4.61 16.89 -17.05
N SER A 175 5.52 17.43 -16.23
CA SER A 175 6.49 18.43 -16.68
C SER A 175 7.94 17.99 -16.56
N PHE A 176 8.78 18.48 -17.48
CA PHE A 176 10.23 18.30 -17.48
C PHE A 176 10.93 19.62 -17.13
N LEU A 177 11.83 19.58 -16.14
CA LEU A 177 12.60 20.74 -15.68
C LEU A 177 14.10 20.44 -15.66
N SER A 178 14.94 21.42 -16.00
CA SER A 178 16.38 21.37 -15.71
C SER A 178 16.99 22.75 -15.50
N ALA A 179 17.96 22.82 -14.59
CA ALA A 179 18.70 24.03 -14.24
C ALA A 179 20.21 23.76 -14.22
N ARG A 180 21.02 24.57 -14.92
CA ARG A 180 22.49 24.36 -14.95
C ARG A 180 23.21 24.83 -13.70
N CYS A 181 22.87 26.03 -13.20
CA CYS A 181 23.45 26.63 -12.00
C CYS A 181 22.63 26.32 -10.76
N CYS A 182 21.31 26.48 -10.85
CA CYS A 182 20.57 26.93 -9.69
C CYS A 182 19.40 25.98 -9.40
N ASN A 183 18.15 26.43 -9.33
CA ASN A 183 17.05 25.58 -8.86
C ASN A 183 16.15 25.09 -10.00
N ALA A 184 15.76 23.81 -9.98
CA ALA A 184 14.81 23.29 -10.96
C ALA A 184 13.37 23.74 -10.65
N LEU A 185 12.89 23.44 -9.44
CA LEU A 185 11.56 23.86 -8.97
C LEU A 185 11.70 24.52 -7.60
N MET A 186 11.24 25.77 -7.45
CA MET A 186 11.50 26.52 -6.22
C MET A 186 10.39 27.48 -5.78
N PHE A 187 10.18 27.58 -4.46
CA PHE A 187 9.66 28.80 -3.82
C PHE A 187 10.85 29.74 -3.57
N GLY A 188 10.93 30.79 -4.40
CA GLY A 188 12.13 31.59 -4.69
C GLY A 188 12.53 32.57 -3.59
N SER A 189 13.63 33.28 -3.83
CA SER A 189 14.24 34.19 -2.84
C SER A 189 13.27 35.23 -2.27
N GLU A 190 12.46 35.87 -3.12
CA GLU A 190 11.47 36.89 -2.74
C GLU A 190 10.20 36.22 -2.21
N THR A 191 9.96 36.35 -0.90
CA THR A 191 8.92 35.61 -0.16
C THR A 191 8.19 36.53 0.84
N CYS A 192 7.52 37.56 0.30
CA CYS A 192 6.66 38.51 1.01
C CYS A 192 5.25 37.95 1.28
N GLY A 193 4.61 37.46 0.22
CA GLY A 193 3.28 36.85 0.16
C GLY A 193 3.25 35.46 0.78
N ASP A 194 2.15 35.10 1.44
CA ASP A 194 2.00 33.73 1.98
C ASP A 194 1.62 32.76 0.86
N PHE A 195 2.17 31.54 0.87
CA PHE A 195 1.94 30.52 -0.15
C PHE A 195 1.08 29.40 0.44
N SER A 196 -0.04 29.06 -0.21
CA SER A 196 -0.89 27.92 0.17
C SER A 196 -1.56 27.26 -1.02
N ASP A 197 -1.86 25.97 -0.90
CA ASP A 197 -2.52 25.14 -1.92
C ASP A 197 -1.71 25.01 -3.22
N TYR A 198 -0.56 24.35 -3.11
CA TYR A 198 0.30 24.01 -4.25
C TYR A 198 0.35 22.48 -4.41
N ARG A 199 0.21 22.00 -5.66
CA ARG A 199 0.36 20.58 -6.02
C ARG A 199 1.31 20.45 -7.20
N PHE A 200 2.30 19.57 -7.06
CA PHE A 200 3.32 19.25 -8.05
C PHE A 200 3.32 17.74 -8.28
N GLU A 201 2.91 17.30 -9.47
CA GLU A 201 2.68 15.87 -9.73
C GLU A 201 3.34 15.43 -11.06
N ASN A 202 3.90 14.22 -11.09
CA ASN A 202 4.52 13.64 -12.29
C ASN A 202 5.57 14.56 -12.94
N ILE A 203 6.64 14.90 -12.19
CA ILE A 203 7.69 15.81 -12.65
C ILE A 203 9.01 15.06 -12.81
N ARG A 204 9.69 15.28 -13.94
CA ARG A 204 11.07 14.85 -14.17
C ARG A 204 12.03 16.02 -14.10
N ILE A 205 13.02 15.93 -13.21
CA ILE A 205 14.11 16.90 -13.09
C ILE A 205 15.42 16.27 -13.54
N ASP A 206 16.11 16.91 -14.49
CA ASP A 206 17.42 16.46 -14.98
C ASP A 206 18.50 17.53 -14.76
N GLY A 207 19.06 17.55 -13.56
CA GLY A 207 20.11 18.47 -13.13
C GLY A 207 19.57 19.74 -12.45
N ALA A 208 20.21 20.08 -11.33
CA ALA A 208 20.10 21.37 -10.63
C ALA A 208 21.33 21.56 -9.74
N ASP A 209 22.13 22.60 -9.96
CA ASP A 209 23.39 22.81 -9.21
C ASP A 209 23.22 23.63 -7.89
N LYS A 210 21.98 24.02 -7.55
CA LYS A 210 21.56 24.40 -6.17
C LYS A 210 20.59 23.40 -5.57
N SER A 211 19.33 23.37 -6.04
CA SER A 211 18.28 22.53 -5.46
C SER A 211 17.38 21.90 -6.53
N GLY A 212 17.04 20.63 -6.35
CA GLY A 212 15.99 19.97 -7.14
C GLY A 212 14.62 20.56 -6.78
N LEU A 213 14.20 20.34 -5.54
CA LEU A 213 13.00 20.90 -4.93
C LEU A 213 13.40 21.90 -3.84
N GLY A 214 13.33 23.19 -4.13
CA GLY A 214 13.74 24.28 -3.23
C GLY A 214 12.55 24.99 -2.60
N MET A 215 12.66 25.35 -1.32
CA MET A 215 11.66 26.15 -0.62
C MET A 215 12.33 27.04 0.42
N VAL A 216 12.19 28.36 0.27
CA VAL A 216 12.72 29.29 1.26
C VAL A 216 11.65 30.27 1.72
N SER A 217 11.69 30.64 3.01
CA SER A 217 10.94 31.77 3.56
C SER A 217 11.94 32.76 4.16
N MET A 218 12.22 33.81 3.40
CA MET A 218 13.28 34.79 3.71
C MET A 218 12.71 36.14 4.13
N ASP A 219 11.57 36.54 3.56
CA ASP A 219 11.01 37.89 3.70
C ASP A 219 9.69 37.94 4.46
N GLY A 220 9.39 36.87 5.23
CA GLY A 220 8.27 36.82 6.17
C GLY A 220 7.06 35.99 5.72
N ALA A 221 7.11 35.32 4.57
CA ALA A 221 6.05 34.46 4.08
C ALA A 221 5.79 33.26 5.00
N LYS A 222 4.51 32.93 5.15
CA LYS A 222 4.07 31.62 5.63
C LYS A 222 3.83 30.72 4.42
N ILE A 223 4.50 29.57 4.39
CA ILE A 223 4.36 28.56 3.33
C ILE A 223 3.69 27.34 3.95
N SER A 224 2.53 26.93 3.45
CA SER A 224 1.79 25.76 3.93
C SER A 224 1.01 25.04 2.83
N ASP A 225 0.57 23.80 3.06
CA ASP A 225 -0.27 23.04 2.10
C ASP A 225 0.38 22.93 0.71
N VAL A 226 1.60 22.38 0.71
CA VAL A 226 2.40 22.13 -0.51
C VAL A 226 2.67 20.63 -0.62
N HIS A 227 2.30 20.04 -1.76
CA HIS A 227 2.40 18.60 -1.95
C HIS A 227 3.14 18.28 -3.25
N TYR A 228 4.11 17.39 -3.12
CA TYR A 228 4.93 16.84 -4.20
C TYR A 228 4.64 15.35 -4.32
N ARG A 229 4.31 14.88 -5.53
CA ARG A 229 3.99 13.48 -5.81
C ARG A 229 4.65 13.03 -7.12
N ASP A 230 5.14 11.80 -7.18
CA ASP A 230 5.63 11.17 -8.41
C ASP A 230 6.74 11.98 -9.09
N ILE A 231 7.82 12.29 -8.36
CA ILE A 231 8.93 13.11 -8.88
C ILE A 231 10.20 12.28 -8.98
N THR A 232 10.80 12.26 -10.17
CA THR A 232 12.12 11.68 -10.39
C THR A 232 13.14 12.77 -10.68
N MET A 233 14.24 12.77 -9.92
CA MET A 233 15.33 13.74 -10.06
C MET A 233 16.67 13.05 -10.32
N THR A 234 17.43 13.56 -11.28
CA THR A 234 18.80 13.09 -11.56
C THR A 234 19.81 14.22 -11.40
N ASN A 235 20.98 13.91 -10.82
CA ASN A 235 22.13 14.81 -10.71
C ASN A 235 21.83 16.18 -10.04
N VAL A 236 21.13 16.15 -8.90
CA VAL A 236 20.76 17.37 -8.16
C VAL A 236 21.73 17.63 -6.99
N HIS A 237 22.13 18.89 -6.78
CA HIS A 237 23.15 19.24 -5.77
C HIS A 237 22.62 19.11 -4.34
N SER A 238 21.48 19.74 -4.06
CA SER A 238 20.65 19.52 -2.87
C SER A 238 19.27 19.01 -3.31
N PRO A 239 18.96 17.72 -3.17
CA PRO A 239 17.71 17.17 -3.71
C PRO A 239 16.45 17.89 -3.19
N ILE A 240 16.35 18.06 -1.88
CA ILE A 240 15.23 18.72 -1.20
C ILE A 240 15.80 19.74 -0.21
N MET A 241 15.41 21.00 -0.35
CA MET A 241 15.85 22.08 0.54
C MET A 241 14.66 22.86 1.06
N GLN A 242 14.55 22.96 2.38
CA GLN A 242 13.68 23.91 3.07
C GLN A 242 14.50 24.81 3.98
N LYS A 243 14.31 26.13 3.89
CA LYS A 243 15.02 27.09 4.75
C LYS A 243 14.13 28.25 5.19
N ILE A 244 14.12 28.54 6.49
CA ILE A 244 13.59 29.80 7.04
C ILE A 244 14.80 30.72 7.31
N GLY A 245 14.69 31.99 6.90
CA GLY A 245 15.73 33.01 7.08
C GLY A 245 15.17 34.33 7.60
N THR A 246 16.06 35.31 7.78
CA THR A 246 15.75 36.61 8.41
C THR A 246 16.07 37.81 7.54
N ARG A 247 16.17 37.62 6.22
CA ARG A 247 16.43 38.68 5.23
C ARG A 247 15.41 39.82 5.32
N LYS A 248 14.13 39.48 5.55
CA LYS A 248 13.04 40.43 5.89
C LYS A 248 12.90 41.58 4.90
N ARG A 249 13.18 41.32 3.62
CA ARG A 249 13.19 42.33 2.57
C ARG A 249 11.79 42.46 1.97
N CYS A 250 10.88 43.04 2.75
CA CYS A 250 9.52 43.35 2.35
C CYS A 250 9.03 44.68 2.95
N GLY A 251 8.02 45.30 2.34
CA GLY A 251 7.36 46.47 2.91
C GLY A 251 6.75 46.19 4.29
N ASN A 252 6.58 47.24 5.11
CA ASN A 252 5.94 47.21 6.43
C ASN A 252 6.65 46.39 7.52
N SER A 253 7.98 46.19 7.43
CA SER A 253 8.80 45.53 8.46
C SER A 253 8.33 44.10 8.79
N PRO A 254 8.50 43.13 7.88
CA PRO A 254 7.99 41.77 8.06
C PRO A 254 8.65 41.07 9.25
N GLY A 255 7.89 40.16 9.87
CA GLY A 255 8.43 39.18 10.82
C GLY A 255 9.27 38.10 10.13
N VAL A 256 9.70 37.11 10.90
CA VAL A 256 10.24 35.86 10.33
C VAL A 256 9.07 34.96 9.92
N GLY A 257 9.18 34.31 8.77
CA GLY A 257 8.13 33.46 8.22
C GLY A 257 8.05 32.07 8.86
N SER A 258 7.31 31.17 8.20
CA SER A 258 7.14 29.78 8.62
C SER A 258 6.97 28.83 7.43
N ILE A 259 7.32 27.56 7.62
CA ILE A 259 7.05 26.47 6.69
C ILE A 259 6.33 25.36 7.46
N SER A 260 5.14 24.95 7.02
CA SER A 260 4.42 23.83 7.61
C SER A 260 3.61 23.02 6.61
N ASP A 261 3.15 21.82 7.00
CA ASP A 261 2.15 21.05 6.23
C ASP A 261 2.59 20.75 4.79
N ILE A 262 3.75 20.10 4.66
CA ILE A 262 4.37 19.77 3.38
C ILE A 262 4.42 18.25 3.21
N THR A 263 4.02 17.73 2.05
CA THR A 263 4.12 16.29 1.77
C THR A 263 5.00 16.01 0.55
N TYR A 264 5.86 15.00 0.69
CA TYR A 264 6.63 14.40 -0.39
C TYR A 264 6.23 12.91 -0.46
N ASP A 265 5.68 12.50 -1.59
CA ASP A 265 5.13 11.16 -1.82
C ASP A 265 5.73 10.62 -3.13
N ASP A 266 6.28 9.41 -3.12
CA ASP A 266 6.86 8.77 -4.31
C ASP A 266 7.93 9.64 -5.02
N ILE A 267 9.03 9.92 -4.32
CA ILE A 267 10.16 10.72 -4.84
C ILE A 267 11.39 9.84 -5.00
N THR A 268 11.99 9.81 -6.18
CA THR A 268 13.31 9.18 -6.41
C THR A 268 14.34 10.23 -6.82
N ALA A 269 15.51 10.27 -6.19
CA ALA A 269 16.54 11.26 -6.49
C ALA A 269 17.98 10.71 -6.51
N THR A 270 18.80 11.22 -7.43
CA THR A 270 20.27 11.06 -7.36
C THR A 270 20.98 12.39 -7.11
N GLY A 271 21.84 12.41 -6.09
CA GLY A 271 22.63 13.58 -5.72
C GLY A 271 23.89 13.73 -6.57
N SER A 272 24.35 14.96 -6.81
CA SER A 272 25.61 15.26 -7.51
C SER A 272 26.74 15.76 -6.61
N SER A 273 26.43 16.12 -5.35
CA SER A 273 27.39 16.71 -4.42
C SER A 273 27.64 15.84 -3.21
N PRO A 274 28.91 15.57 -2.83
CA PRO A 274 29.21 14.86 -1.60
C PRO A 274 28.97 15.76 -0.36
N SER A 275 29.04 17.09 -0.48
CA SER A 275 28.97 17.99 0.69
C SER A 275 27.56 18.43 1.08
N PHE A 276 26.59 18.24 0.20
CA PHE A 276 25.22 18.69 0.37
C PHE A 276 24.29 17.49 0.45
N SER A 277 23.28 17.59 1.29
CA SER A 277 22.25 16.58 1.49
C SER A 277 20.88 17.24 1.61
N PRO A 278 19.78 16.50 1.41
CA PRO A 278 18.45 16.93 1.80
C PRO A 278 18.44 17.63 3.16
N THR A 279 17.90 18.85 3.21
CA THR A 279 18.03 19.75 4.36
C THR A 279 16.71 20.42 4.71
N LEU A 280 16.35 20.38 5.99
CA LEU A 280 15.31 21.22 6.59
C LEU A 280 15.97 22.12 7.63
N TRP A 281 16.03 23.41 7.34
CA TRP A 281 16.65 24.42 8.20
C TRP A 281 15.61 25.42 8.70
N GLY A 282 15.11 25.21 9.92
CA GLY A 282 14.35 26.21 10.66
C GLY A 282 15.27 27.25 11.30
N GLU A 283 14.83 28.51 11.30
CA GLU A 283 15.55 29.57 12.00
C GLU A 283 15.31 29.48 13.51
N THR A 284 16.20 30.07 14.30
CA THR A 284 16.09 30.16 15.76
C THR A 284 14.73 30.73 16.17
N GLY A 285 13.93 29.94 16.90
CA GLY A 285 12.57 30.32 17.32
C GLY A 285 11.48 30.07 16.26
N HIS A 286 11.83 29.66 15.05
CA HIS A 286 10.94 29.46 13.91
C HIS A 286 11.16 28.08 13.30
N ARG A 287 10.49 27.09 13.88
CA ARG A 287 10.63 25.70 13.46
C ARG A 287 9.83 25.37 12.20
N ILE A 288 10.39 24.54 11.33
CA ILE A 288 9.66 23.89 10.23
C ILE A 288 8.78 22.79 10.85
N LYS A 289 7.50 22.66 10.46
CA LYS A 289 6.57 21.74 11.13
C LYS A 289 5.74 20.86 10.21
N GLY A 290 5.47 19.63 10.61
CA GLY A 290 4.46 18.79 9.94
C GLY A 290 4.83 18.46 8.49
N VAL A 291 6.06 17.97 8.28
CA VAL A 291 6.53 17.52 6.96
C VAL A 291 6.52 16.00 6.91
N THR A 292 5.94 15.42 5.86
CA THR A 292 5.89 13.97 5.65
C THR A 292 6.65 13.56 4.39
N PHE A 293 7.46 12.51 4.53
CA PHE A 293 8.16 11.84 3.45
C PHE A 293 7.67 10.39 3.38
N ASN A 294 6.92 10.05 2.34
CA ASN A 294 6.45 8.69 2.10
C ASN A 294 7.10 8.18 0.83
N HIS A 295 7.78 7.04 0.89
CA HIS A 295 8.45 6.43 -0.26
C HIS A 295 9.39 7.42 -0.98
N VAL A 296 10.28 8.04 -0.20
CA VAL A 296 11.31 8.96 -0.70
C VAL A 296 12.66 8.26 -0.71
N ASP A 297 13.17 7.98 -1.89
CA ASP A 297 14.41 7.23 -2.12
C ASP A 297 15.50 8.10 -2.73
N ILE A 298 16.60 8.27 -1.98
CA ILE A 298 17.69 9.16 -2.37
C ILE A 298 19.01 8.40 -2.42
N THR A 299 19.70 8.47 -3.55
CA THR A 299 21.08 8.00 -3.69
C THR A 299 22.03 9.18 -3.81
N VAL A 300 22.91 9.37 -2.84
CA VAL A 300 23.91 10.46 -2.86
C VAL A 300 25.30 9.96 -3.29
N PRO A 301 26.23 10.84 -3.69
CA PRO A 301 27.58 10.40 -4.05
C PRO A 301 28.35 9.80 -2.87
N GLY A 302 28.20 10.35 -1.66
CA GLY A 302 29.00 9.98 -0.49
C GLY A 302 30.48 10.39 -0.62
N GLY A 303 31.38 9.80 0.16
CA GLY A 303 32.83 10.02 0.06
C GLY A 303 33.46 11.04 1.02
N ASN A 304 32.71 11.59 1.98
CA ASN A 304 33.33 12.37 3.06
C ASN A 304 33.87 11.47 4.17
N GLY A 305 34.93 11.92 4.86
CA GLY A 305 35.37 11.29 6.10
C GLY A 305 34.45 11.61 7.29
N THR A 306 34.75 11.03 8.45
CA THR A 306 34.06 11.36 9.70
C THR A 306 34.30 12.83 10.07
N MET A 307 33.23 13.55 10.44
CA MET A 307 33.31 14.96 10.80
C MET A 307 32.44 15.30 12.02
N SER A 308 32.52 16.55 12.48
CA SER A 308 31.69 17.05 13.58
C SER A 308 30.20 16.96 13.23
N THR A 309 29.40 16.53 14.20
CA THR A 309 27.93 16.50 14.12
C THR A 309 27.29 17.75 14.76
N GLY A 310 28.11 18.75 15.13
CA GLY A 310 27.60 20.03 15.59
C GLY A 310 26.86 20.79 14.49
N VAL A 311 25.95 21.68 14.90
CA VAL A 311 25.21 22.56 13.98
C VAL A 311 26.21 23.39 13.17
N PRO A 312 26.19 23.34 11.83
CA PRO A 312 27.10 24.12 11.00
C PRO A 312 26.74 25.62 11.06
N GLY A 313 27.69 26.47 10.69
CA GLY A 313 27.43 27.92 10.59
C GLY A 313 26.42 28.22 9.48
N ASN A 314 25.57 29.23 9.70
CA ASN A 314 24.56 29.69 8.75
C ASN A 314 24.54 31.22 8.67
N ASP A 315 24.50 31.76 7.45
CA ASP A 315 24.03 33.14 7.25
C ASP A 315 22.50 33.14 7.08
N PRO A 316 21.75 33.72 8.05
CA PRO A 316 20.29 33.73 7.99
C PRO A 316 19.74 34.73 6.95
N ASN A 317 20.57 35.60 6.37
CA ASN A 317 20.18 36.53 5.31
C ASN A 317 20.42 35.98 3.90
N ASP A 318 21.23 34.92 3.76
CA ASP A 318 21.51 34.26 2.48
C ASP A 318 20.61 33.02 2.30
N TYR A 319 19.76 33.00 1.28
CA TYR A 319 18.84 31.89 1.01
C TYR A 319 19.53 30.67 0.39
N ASN A 320 20.75 30.82 -0.12
CA ASN A 320 21.42 29.76 -0.88
C ASN A 320 21.80 28.57 0.02
N PRO A 321 21.72 27.32 -0.47
CA PRO A 321 22.12 26.14 0.31
C PRO A 321 23.53 26.21 0.90
N LYS A 322 24.46 26.85 0.16
CA LYS A 322 25.86 27.04 0.56
C LYS A 322 26.02 27.85 1.84
N ALA A 323 25.02 28.66 2.21
CA ALA A 323 25.07 29.51 3.40
C ALA A 323 25.21 28.70 4.70
N ILE A 324 24.80 27.43 4.68
CA ILE A 324 24.87 26.50 5.83
C ILE A 324 26.15 25.61 5.77
N GLY A 325 27.01 25.77 4.76
CA GLY A 325 28.25 24.98 4.60
C GLY A 325 28.02 23.50 4.27
N THR A 326 28.99 22.63 4.61
CA THR A 326 28.88 21.17 4.45
C THR A 326 27.91 20.57 5.47
N ARG A 327 27.03 19.68 5.03
CA ARG A 327 26.06 19.03 5.93
C ARG A 327 26.72 17.95 6.79
N PRO A 328 26.41 17.89 8.10
CA PRO A 328 26.96 16.89 9.03
C PRO A 328 26.35 15.48 8.86
N ALA A 329 25.38 15.30 7.96
CA ALA A 329 24.82 14.01 7.55
C ALA A 329 24.87 13.88 6.03
N TYR A 330 25.16 12.68 5.53
CA TYR A 330 25.20 12.45 4.08
C TYR A 330 23.80 12.37 3.47
N GLY A 331 22.81 11.91 4.25
CA GLY A 331 21.46 11.65 3.78
C GLY A 331 20.46 12.75 4.12
N TRP A 332 20.16 12.96 5.41
CA TRP A 332 19.18 13.93 5.87
C TRP A 332 19.72 14.78 7.00
N TYR A 333 19.62 16.11 6.84
CA TYR A 333 19.97 17.05 7.89
C TYR A 333 18.79 17.94 8.29
N LEU A 334 18.35 17.81 9.53
CA LEU A 334 17.25 18.59 10.10
C LEU A 334 17.79 19.50 11.22
N HIS A 335 17.44 20.77 11.18
CA HIS A 335 17.74 21.74 12.23
C HIS A 335 16.49 22.56 12.53
N ASN A 336 16.09 22.66 13.81
CA ASN A 336 14.88 23.37 14.24
C ASN A 336 13.63 22.93 13.45
N ALA A 337 13.29 21.64 13.53
CA ALA A 337 12.15 21.07 12.82
C ALA A 337 11.32 20.19 13.76
N ASP A 338 9.99 20.27 13.70
CA ASP A 338 9.07 19.48 14.52
C ASP A 338 8.11 18.64 13.67
N ASP A 339 7.64 17.52 14.23
CA ASP A 339 6.62 16.66 13.64
C ASP A 339 6.96 16.18 12.22
N ILE A 340 8.22 15.80 12.02
CA ILE A 340 8.71 15.29 10.73
C ILE A 340 8.57 13.77 10.70
N ARG A 341 7.92 13.24 9.65
CA ARG A 341 7.66 11.80 9.50
C ARG A 341 8.27 11.25 8.23
N PHE A 342 8.96 10.13 8.36
CA PHE A 342 9.43 9.32 7.24
C PHE A 342 8.75 7.96 7.30
N THR A 343 8.19 7.52 6.18
CA THR A 343 7.54 6.22 6.02
C THR A 343 8.08 5.58 4.75
N ASP A 344 8.56 4.33 4.84
CA ASP A 344 9.02 3.55 3.68
C ASP A 344 10.05 4.28 2.79
N SER A 345 10.87 5.12 3.40
CA SER A 345 11.82 5.99 2.70
C SER A 345 13.25 5.50 2.89
N SER A 346 14.13 5.72 1.91
CA SER A 346 15.51 5.26 2.00
C SER A 346 16.56 6.27 1.58
N VAL A 347 17.77 6.11 2.13
CA VAL A 347 18.94 6.87 1.71
C VAL A 347 20.20 6.02 1.60
N LYS A 348 20.82 6.08 0.42
CA LYS A 348 21.98 5.27 0.02
C LYS A 348 23.11 6.16 -0.47
N PHE A 349 24.32 5.63 -0.54
CA PHE A 349 25.46 6.34 -1.10
C PHE A 349 26.19 5.49 -2.15
N ALA A 350 26.82 6.15 -3.13
CA ALA A 350 27.66 5.48 -4.13
C ALA A 350 29.06 5.13 -3.59
N ALA A 351 29.63 6.00 -2.76
CA ALA A 351 30.90 5.80 -2.07
C ALA A 351 30.72 5.92 -0.55
N ASP A 352 31.47 5.12 0.22
CA ASP A 352 31.40 5.14 1.69
C ASP A 352 31.57 6.56 2.26
N ASP A 353 30.75 6.90 3.26
CA ASP A 353 30.74 8.22 3.89
C ASP A 353 30.81 8.08 5.41
N GLY A 354 31.68 8.86 6.05
CA GLY A 354 31.92 8.84 7.49
C GLY A 354 30.91 9.65 8.30
N ARG A 355 29.93 10.30 7.65
CA ARG A 355 28.81 10.98 8.32
C ARG A 355 27.64 10.02 8.57
N PRO A 356 26.75 10.33 9.53
CA PRO A 356 25.49 9.60 9.67
C PRO A 356 24.57 9.78 8.45
N ALA A 357 23.67 8.83 8.27
CA ALA A 357 22.61 8.88 7.25
C ALA A 357 21.58 9.95 7.58
N PHE A 358 21.24 10.07 8.87
CA PHE A 358 20.22 10.99 9.35
C PHE A 358 20.71 11.72 10.60
N LEU A 359 20.57 13.05 10.63
CA LEU A 359 20.85 13.84 11.82
C LEU A 359 19.80 14.94 12.01
N ALA A 360 19.20 14.97 13.20
CA ALA A 360 18.32 16.04 13.63
C ALA A 360 18.89 16.79 14.85
N ASN A 361 18.88 18.13 14.77
CA ASN A 361 19.27 19.04 15.84
C ASN A 361 18.09 19.90 16.29
N ALA A 362 17.88 20.02 17.61
CA ALA A 362 16.90 20.92 18.21
C ALA A 362 15.49 20.74 17.63
N ALA A 363 14.97 19.51 17.69
CA ALA A 363 13.73 19.09 17.05
C ALA A 363 12.73 18.47 18.04
N ASP A 364 11.48 18.28 17.62
CA ASP A 364 10.48 17.52 18.37
C ASP A 364 9.69 16.57 17.44
N GLY A 365 9.27 15.41 17.96
CA GLY A 365 8.35 14.52 17.25
C GLY A 365 8.85 13.93 15.92
N ILE A 366 10.16 13.67 15.79
CA ILE A 366 10.74 13.05 14.59
C ILE A 366 10.46 11.54 14.57
N ARG A 367 9.78 11.05 13.54
CA ARG A 367 9.43 9.62 13.38
C ARG A 367 10.00 9.04 12.10
N LEU A 368 10.73 7.93 12.23
CA LEU A 368 11.23 7.12 11.13
C LEU A 368 10.56 5.74 11.19
N THR A 369 9.70 5.44 10.23
CA THR A 369 8.97 4.17 10.11
C THR A 369 9.44 3.46 8.86
N ARG A 370 9.97 2.24 8.99
CA ARG A 370 10.54 1.48 7.85
C ARG A 370 11.53 2.30 7.03
N PHE A 371 12.30 3.14 7.72
CA PHE A 371 13.33 3.95 7.10
C PHE A 371 14.59 3.12 6.88
N THR A 372 15.11 3.15 5.66
CA THR A 372 16.27 2.33 5.27
C THR A 372 17.49 3.17 4.97
N ALA A 373 18.61 2.89 5.63
CA ALA A 373 19.86 3.62 5.39
C ALA A 373 21.07 2.72 5.17
N GLN A 374 21.96 3.11 4.26
CA GLN A 374 23.25 2.45 4.09
C GLN A 374 24.23 2.82 5.24
N LYS A 375 24.98 1.85 5.76
CA LYS A 375 25.89 2.10 6.88
C LYS A 375 27.21 2.69 6.42
N GLY A 376 27.53 3.89 6.89
CA GLY A 376 28.84 4.51 6.71
C GLY A 376 29.90 3.82 7.57
N GLY A 377 30.96 3.29 6.95
CA GLY A 377 32.00 2.51 7.61
C GLY A 377 32.74 3.28 8.72
N GLY A 378 33.01 4.56 8.48
CA GLY A 378 33.65 5.47 9.45
C GLY A 378 32.68 6.22 10.37
N SER A 379 31.36 6.08 10.19
CA SER A 379 30.39 6.84 11.00
C SER A 379 30.18 6.20 12.38
N PRO A 380 30.14 6.98 13.48
CA PRO A 380 29.87 6.45 14.82
C PRO A 380 28.43 5.94 15.01
N PHE A 381 27.47 6.46 14.23
CA PHE A 381 26.07 6.05 14.23
C PHE A 381 25.44 6.29 12.85
N ASP A 382 24.30 5.67 12.58
CA ASP A 382 23.56 5.82 11.32
C ASP A 382 22.47 6.89 11.44
N VAL A 383 21.81 6.97 12.61
CA VAL A 383 20.75 7.94 12.90
C VAL A 383 21.06 8.68 14.22
N GLY A 384 21.06 10.01 14.19
CA GLY A 384 21.35 10.85 15.35
C GLY A 384 20.24 11.85 15.67
N PHE A 385 19.92 11.94 16.96
CA PHE A 385 18.99 12.92 17.53
C PHE A 385 19.71 13.72 18.61
N GLN A 386 19.94 15.01 18.37
CA GLN A 386 20.68 15.90 19.27
C GLN A 386 19.80 17.05 19.76
N GLY A 387 19.48 17.04 21.06
CA GLY A 387 18.53 18.00 21.61
C GLY A 387 17.12 17.81 21.03
N VAL A 388 16.73 16.56 20.78
CA VAL A 388 15.44 16.21 20.19
C VAL A 388 14.54 15.58 21.24
N THR A 389 13.28 16.01 21.30
CA THR A 389 12.24 15.34 22.08
C THR A 389 11.43 14.44 21.14
N GLY A 390 11.05 13.24 21.58
CA GLY A 390 10.20 12.35 20.76
C GLY A 390 10.85 11.77 19.48
N GLY A 391 12.17 11.70 19.39
CA GLY A 391 12.88 11.03 18.30
C GLY A 391 12.69 9.51 18.32
N CYS A 392 12.12 8.96 17.26
CA CYS A 392 11.50 7.64 17.26
C CYS A 392 11.83 6.85 15.98
N LEU A 393 12.25 5.59 16.14
CA LEU A 393 12.35 4.63 15.04
C LEU A 393 11.40 3.46 15.27
N THR A 394 10.79 3.00 14.18
CA THR A 394 9.93 1.82 14.13
C THR A 394 10.24 1.03 12.86
N ASP A 395 10.55 -0.27 12.99
CA ASP A 395 10.82 -1.18 11.84
C ASP A 395 11.87 -0.68 10.83
N SER A 396 12.77 0.20 11.28
CA SER A 396 13.78 0.84 10.44
C SER A 396 15.07 0.04 10.44
N HIS A 397 15.64 -0.17 9.27
CA HIS A 397 16.74 -1.10 9.06
C HIS A 397 17.86 -0.49 8.21
N ASN A 398 19.02 -1.11 8.24
CA ASN A 398 20.08 -0.78 7.30
C ASN A 398 19.85 -1.48 5.96
N ALA A 399 20.60 -1.09 4.92
CA ALA A 399 20.46 -1.65 3.57
C ALA A 399 20.64 -3.19 3.45
N SER A 400 21.18 -3.87 4.47
CA SER A 400 21.27 -5.34 4.53
C SER A 400 20.20 -5.99 5.43
N GLY A 401 19.18 -5.25 5.86
CA GLY A 401 18.09 -5.72 6.72
C GLY A 401 18.42 -5.82 8.22
N GLY A 402 19.61 -5.37 8.65
CA GLY A 402 19.96 -5.36 10.09
C GLY A 402 19.55 -4.06 10.78
N ALA A 403 19.69 -3.99 12.11
CA ALA A 403 19.39 -2.75 12.86
C ALA A 403 20.30 -1.57 12.47
N LEU A 404 19.76 -0.35 12.56
CA LEU A 404 20.51 0.91 12.47
C LEU A 404 21.20 1.24 13.80
N ARG A 405 22.37 1.88 13.75
CA ARG A 405 23.07 2.43 14.91
C ARG A 405 22.44 3.78 15.26
N VAL A 406 21.82 3.90 16.43
CA VAL A 406 21.07 5.11 16.82
C VAL A 406 21.74 5.84 17.98
N SER A 407 21.75 7.18 17.94
CA SER A 407 22.21 8.06 19.02
C SER A 407 21.10 9.03 19.43
N GLY A 408 20.76 9.09 20.73
CA GLY A 408 19.84 10.07 21.30
C GLY A 408 18.34 9.88 21.03
N GLY A 409 17.93 8.76 20.43
CA GLY A 409 16.53 8.40 20.17
C GLY A 409 16.13 7.09 20.85
N GLN A 410 14.84 6.74 20.75
CA GLN A 410 14.31 5.48 21.27
C GLN A 410 13.70 4.63 20.14
N ASP A 411 13.81 3.30 20.28
CA ASP A 411 12.95 2.37 19.56
C ASP A 411 11.57 2.42 20.22
N CYS A 412 10.56 2.86 19.48
CA CYS A 412 9.24 3.06 20.05
C CYS A 412 8.38 1.79 20.04
N GLY A 413 8.80 0.72 19.35
CA GLY A 413 7.92 -0.39 19.02
C GLY A 413 6.56 0.08 18.50
N THR A 414 5.51 -0.73 18.56
CA THR A 414 5.28 -1.86 17.65
C THR A 414 5.67 -1.52 16.20
N ALA A 415 6.33 -2.45 15.48
CA ALA A 415 6.41 -2.37 14.01
C ALA A 415 5.07 -1.89 13.46
N VAL A 416 5.04 -0.75 12.74
CA VAL A 416 3.82 -0.31 12.09
C VAL A 416 3.46 -1.43 11.13
N THR A 417 2.29 -2.00 11.31
CA THR A 417 1.83 -3.09 10.44
C THR A 417 1.95 -2.59 8.99
N PRO A 418 2.65 -3.33 8.12
CA PRO A 418 2.73 -3.00 6.70
C PRO A 418 1.32 -2.70 6.16
N LEU A 419 1.18 -1.70 5.27
CA LEU A 419 -0.14 -1.30 4.77
C LEU A 419 -0.85 -2.43 4.02
N ASP A 420 -0.10 -3.34 3.42
CA ASP A 420 -0.61 -4.59 2.85
C ASP A 420 -1.22 -5.51 3.92
N LEU A 421 -0.75 -5.45 5.17
CA LEU A 421 -1.28 -6.24 6.27
C LEU A 421 -2.42 -5.53 7.03
N GLU A 422 -2.38 -4.21 7.25
CA GLU A 422 -3.46 -3.49 7.93
C GLU A 422 -3.68 -2.11 7.32
N ASN A 423 -4.58 -2.04 6.34
CA ASN A 423 -5.14 -0.80 5.81
C ASN A 423 -6.64 -0.68 6.15
N PRO A 424 -7.17 0.49 6.55
CA PRO A 424 -8.59 0.67 6.83
C PRO A 424 -9.54 0.20 5.71
N ARG A 425 -9.11 0.21 4.43
CA ARG A 425 -9.92 -0.33 3.32
C ARG A 425 -10.21 -1.83 3.47
N GLN A 426 -9.36 -2.57 4.18
CA GLN A 426 -9.51 -4.00 4.45
C GLN A 426 -10.52 -4.32 5.57
N ASP A 427 -10.96 -3.33 6.34
CA ASP A 427 -11.74 -3.55 7.58
C ASP A 427 -13.00 -4.37 7.36
N PHE A 428 -13.73 -4.12 6.26
CA PHE A 428 -14.94 -4.87 5.97
C PHE A 428 -14.64 -6.35 5.68
N LEU A 429 -13.57 -6.65 4.94
CA LEU A 429 -13.12 -8.03 4.69
C LEU A 429 -12.64 -8.69 5.99
N ARG A 430 -11.88 -7.97 6.82
CA ARG A 430 -11.46 -8.46 8.13
C ARG A 430 -12.65 -8.77 9.02
N ALA A 431 -13.71 -7.96 9.01
CA ALA A 431 -14.96 -8.20 9.72
C ALA A 431 -15.84 -9.32 9.13
N SER A 432 -15.58 -9.74 7.89
CA SER A 432 -16.40 -10.72 7.17
C SER A 432 -16.07 -12.17 7.56
N VAL A 433 -17.07 -13.04 7.50
CA VAL A 433 -16.91 -14.51 7.50
C VAL A 433 -16.81 -15.03 6.06
N GLY A 434 -17.53 -14.40 5.13
CA GLY A 434 -17.55 -14.82 3.73
C GLY A 434 -18.36 -13.89 2.83
N GLY A 435 -18.41 -14.27 1.54
CA GLY A 435 -19.09 -13.54 0.47
C GLY A 435 -19.93 -14.45 -0.43
N LEU A 436 -20.82 -13.83 -1.21
CA LEU A 436 -21.58 -14.49 -2.29
C LEU A 436 -20.97 -14.14 -3.65
N PHE A 437 -20.51 -15.14 -4.40
CA PHE A 437 -19.92 -14.98 -5.72
C PHE A 437 -20.95 -15.26 -6.81
N LEU A 438 -21.16 -14.32 -7.72
CA LEU A 438 -22.20 -14.36 -8.74
C LEU A 438 -21.57 -14.37 -10.13
N HIS A 439 -21.52 -15.53 -10.76
CA HIS A 439 -21.10 -15.67 -12.16
C HIS A 439 -22.32 -15.58 -13.06
N TRP A 440 -22.47 -14.46 -13.75
CA TRP A 440 -23.70 -14.14 -14.46
C TRP A 440 -23.45 -13.25 -15.67
N GLY A 441 -23.82 -13.74 -16.87
CA GLY A 441 -23.58 -13.03 -18.12
C GLY A 441 -24.34 -13.64 -19.28
N LEU A 442 -23.91 -13.32 -20.51
CA LEU A 442 -24.56 -13.74 -21.75
C LEU A 442 -24.66 -15.25 -21.93
N ARG A 443 -23.75 -16.01 -21.31
CA ARG A 443 -23.73 -17.48 -21.39
C ARG A 443 -24.38 -18.19 -20.19
N THR A 444 -25.01 -17.43 -19.30
CA THR A 444 -25.96 -17.98 -18.32
C THR A 444 -27.17 -18.55 -19.07
N ALA A 445 -27.60 -19.78 -18.75
CA ALA A 445 -28.64 -20.44 -19.51
C ALA A 445 -30.05 -19.81 -19.32
N PRO A 446 -30.83 -19.62 -20.39
CA PRO A 446 -30.47 -19.85 -21.80
C PRO A 446 -29.47 -18.80 -22.29
N ALA A 447 -28.45 -19.23 -23.04
CA ALA A 447 -27.40 -18.33 -23.51
C ALA A 447 -27.89 -17.41 -24.66
N HIS A 448 -27.34 -16.20 -24.72
CA HIS A 448 -27.63 -15.18 -25.70
C HIS A 448 -26.36 -14.72 -26.41
N THR A 449 -26.44 -14.51 -27.72
CA THR A 449 -25.40 -13.80 -28.49
C THR A 449 -25.73 -12.32 -28.68
N SER A 450 -26.98 -11.93 -28.39
CA SER A 450 -27.46 -10.55 -28.46
C SER A 450 -27.49 -9.92 -27.07
N CYS A 451 -26.68 -8.87 -26.89
CA CYS A 451 -26.64 -8.10 -25.65
C CYS A 451 -28.01 -7.51 -25.28
N THR A 452 -28.77 -7.07 -26.29
CA THR A 452 -30.11 -6.51 -26.08
C THR A 452 -31.12 -7.58 -25.67
N ASP A 453 -31.07 -8.76 -26.27
CA ASP A 453 -32.01 -9.84 -25.92
C ASP A 453 -31.73 -10.38 -24.52
N TRP A 454 -30.45 -10.50 -24.15
CA TRP A 454 -30.06 -10.85 -22.78
C TRP A 454 -30.58 -9.82 -21.77
N GLU A 455 -30.32 -8.52 -21.99
CA GLU A 455 -30.80 -7.46 -21.11
C GLU A 455 -32.34 -7.42 -21.01
N ASN A 456 -33.03 -7.70 -22.11
CA ASN A 456 -34.49 -7.81 -22.14
C ASN A 456 -34.97 -8.99 -21.28
N ASP A 457 -34.36 -10.17 -21.40
CA ASP A 457 -34.76 -11.35 -20.62
C ASP A 457 -34.44 -11.19 -19.13
N VAL A 458 -33.31 -10.55 -18.79
CA VAL A 458 -32.97 -10.14 -17.42
C VAL A 458 -34.06 -9.22 -16.86
N THR A 459 -34.40 -8.16 -17.59
CA THR A 459 -35.32 -7.11 -17.12
C THR A 459 -36.76 -7.61 -17.05
N ASN A 460 -37.26 -8.22 -18.13
CA ASN A 460 -38.61 -8.76 -18.22
C ASN A 460 -38.80 -9.99 -17.32
N GLY A 461 -37.72 -10.74 -17.06
CA GLY A 461 -37.69 -11.84 -16.10
C GLY A 461 -37.82 -11.39 -14.64
N GLY A 462 -37.75 -10.09 -14.35
CA GLY A 462 -37.97 -9.52 -13.02
C GLY A 462 -36.73 -9.54 -12.12
N TRP A 463 -35.53 -9.41 -12.71
CA TRP A 463 -34.29 -9.29 -11.94
C TRP A 463 -34.37 -8.15 -10.90
N ASN A 464 -33.82 -8.40 -9.71
CA ASN A 464 -33.84 -7.48 -8.59
C ASN A 464 -32.58 -7.60 -7.72
N ALA A 465 -31.82 -6.52 -7.58
CA ALA A 465 -30.65 -6.42 -6.71
C ALA A 465 -30.94 -6.82 -5.25
N ASP A 466 -32.08 -6.40 -4.68
CA ASP A 466 -32.47 -6.74 -3.30
C ASP A 466 -32.64 -8.24 -3.10
N TYR A 467 -32.97 -9.00 -4.16
CA TYR A 467 -33.06 -10.45 -4.06
C TYR A 467 -31.67 -11.04 -3.79
N TRP A 468 -30.66 -10.70 -4.59
CA TRP A 468 -29.28 -11.17 -4.35
C TRP A 468 -28.75 -10.75 -2.98
N VAL A 469 -29.00 -9.52 -2.56
CA VAL A 469 -28.58 -9.06 -1.22
C VAL A 469 -29.26 -9.86 -0.12
N LYS A 470 -30.55 -10.20 -0.26
CA LYS A 470 -31.27 -11.04 0.72
C LYS A 470 -30.74 -12.47 0.75
N GLU A 471 -30.41 -13.05 -0.40
CA GLU A 471 -29.82 -14.39 -0.46
C GLU A 471 -28.41 -14.41 0.16
N ALA A 472 -27.60 -13.37 -0.07
CA ALA A 472 -26.33 -13.18 0.63
C ALA A 472 -26.51 -13.10 2.17
N GLN A 473 -27.53 -12.37 2.64
CA GLN A 473 -27.85 -12.29 4.07
C GLN A 473 -28.31 -13.62 4.65
N LYS A 474 -29.06 -14.44 3.90
CA LYS A 474 -29.45 -15.79 4.33
C LYS A 474 -28.24 -16.72 4.51
N LEU A 475 -27.20 -16.52 3.71
CA LEU A 475 -25.92 -17.21 3.88
C LEU A 475 -25.03 -16.60 4.97
N HIS A 476 -25.51 -15.56 5.66
CA HIS A 476 -24.78 -14.77 6.65
C HIS A 476 -23.45 -14.21 6.11
N THR A 477 -23.42 -13.83 4.83
CA THR A 477 -22.25 -13.21 4.18
C THR A 477 -22.28 -11.69 4.28
N GLN A 478 -21.12 -11.04 4.13
CA GLN A 478 -20.94 -9.59 4.34
C GLN A 478 -20.58 -8.82 3.05
N TYR A 479 -20.31 -9.53 1.96
CA TYR A 479 -20.02 -8.92 0.66
C TYR A 479 -20.48 -9.81 -0.48
N LEU A 480 -20.58 -9.22 -1.67
CA LEU A 480 -20.85 -9.93 -2.92
C LEU A 480 -19.69 -9.70 -3.88
N VAL A 481 -19.38 -10.70 -4.70
CA VAL A 481 -18.48 -10.56 -5.85
C VAL A 481 -19.29 -10.80 -7.11
N LEU A 482 -19.29 -9.83 -8.05
CA LEU A 482 -20.03 -9.96 -9.32
C LEU A 482 -19.08 -10.22 -10.48
N ALA A 483 -19.15 -11.43 -11.04
CA ALA A 483 -18.41 -11.88 -12.23
C ALA A 483 -19.31 -11.90 -13.46
N SER A 484 -19.62 -10.71 -13.98
CA SER A 484 -20.25 -10.58 -15.30
C SER A 484 -19.25 -10.32 -16.42
N PHE A 485 -18.22 -9.52 -16.13
CA PHE A 485 -17.11 -9.26 -17.05
C PHE A 485 -16.09 -10.40 -16.98
N HIS A 486 -16.53 -11.58 -17.41
CA HIS A 486 -15.81 -12.85 -17.27
C HIS A 486 -15.61 -13.49 -18.64
N SER A 487 -14.43 -14.08 -18.87
CA SER A 487 -14.00 -14.56 -20.19
C SER A 487 -14.97 -15.58 -20.80
N ARG A 488 -15.43 -16.52 -19.99
CA ARG A 488 -16.44 -17.53 -20.40
C ARG A 488 -17.90 -17.09 -20.31
N LEU A 489 -18.20 -15.85 -19.94
CA LEU A 489 -19.58 -15.34 -19.85
C LEU A 489 -19.89 -14.25 -20.88
N GLY A 490 -19.08 -14.18 -21.94
CA GLY A 490 -19.26 -13.24 -23.05
C GLY A 490 -18.86 -11.81 -22.69
N TYR A 491 -17.98 -11.62 -21.69
CA TYR A 491 -17.42 -10.32 -21.31
C TYR A 491 -18.51 -9.25 -21.08
N ALA A 492 -19.62 -9.65 -20.46
CA ALA A 492 -20.79 -8.83 -20.28
C ALA A 492 -20.56 -7.77 -19.19
N ARG A 493 -20.64 -6.50 -19.59
CA ARG A 493 -20.57 -5.36 -18.67
C ARG A 493 -21.98 -5.02 -18.23
N THR A 494 -22.28 -5.28 -16.96
CA THR A 494 -23.61 -5.08 -16.35
C THR A 494 -23.88 -3.61 -15.98
N TRP A 495 -23.21 -2.70 -16.67
CA TRP A 495 -23.35 -1.26 -16.53
C TRP A 495 -23.38 -0.56 -17.90
N PRO A 496 -23.98 0.64 -17.99
CA PRO A 496 -23.90 1.48 -19.18
C PRO A 496 -22.48 1.97 -19.39
N SER A 497 -21.86 1.52 -20.48
CA SER A 497 -20.52 1.92 -20.88
C SER A 497 -20.54 2.75 -22.16
N LYS A 498 -19.69 3.77 -22.22
CA LYS A 498 -19.41 4.49 -23.47
C LYS A 498 -18.25 3.88 -24.25
N ILE A 499 -17.49 2.98 -23.62
CA ILE A 499 -16.35 2.31 -24.21
C ILE A 499 -16.90 1.11 -25.00
N PRO A 500 -16.80 1.05 -26.34
CA PRO A 500 -17.20 -0.13 -27.11
C PRO A 500 -16.16 -1.25 -26.95
N GLY A 501 -16.49 -2.47 -27.37
CA GLY A 501 -15.54 -3.60 -27.37
C GLY A 501 -16.12 -4.89 -26.81
N SER A 502 -17.16 -4.83 -25.98
CA SER A 502 -17.96 -5.99 -25.58
C SER A 502 -19.39 -5.55 -25.22
N CYS A 503 -20.30 -6.50 -24.98
CA CYS A 503 -21.65 -6.21 -24.51
C CYS A 503 -21.64 -5.32 -23.25
N SER A 504 -22.44 -4.25 -23.27
CA SER A 504 -22.73 -3.40 -22.11
C SER A 504 -24.22 -3.09 -22.03
N THR A 505 -24.83 -3.26 -20.86
CA THR A 505 -26.27 -3.06 -20.65
C THR A 505 -26.65 -1.58 -20.61
N LYS A 506 -27.86 -1.23 -21.03
CA LYS A 506 -28.41 0.15 -20.89
C LYS A 506 -28.90 0.43 -19.47
N ARG A 507 -29.39 -0.58 -18.77
CA ARG A 507 -29.70 -0.56 -17.34
C ARG A 507 -28.44 -0.78 -16.52
N ASP A 508 -28.37 -0.10 -15.37
CA ASP A 508 -27.21 -0.13 -14.48
C ASP A 508 -27.35 -1.17 -13.37
N PHE A 509 -27.30 -2.44 -13.76
CA PHE A 509 -27.46 -3.55 -12.82
C PHE A 509 -26.37 -3.57 -11.74
N LEU A 510 -25.12 -3.25 -12.10
CA LEU A 510 -24.01 -3.11 -11.13
C LEU A 510 -24.31 -1.98 -10.12
N GLY A 511 -24.70 -0.79 -10.59
CA GLY A 511 -25.03 0.34 -9.72
C GLY A 511 -26.22 0.06 -8.80
N GLU A 512 -27.26 -0.62 -9.31
CA GLU A 512 -28.41 -1.08 -8.53
C GLU A 512 -27.98 -2.07 -7.43
N LEU A 513 -27.08 -3.01 -7.74
CA LEU A 513 -26.55 -3.98 -6.77
C LEU A 513 -25.70 -3.30 -5.69
N VAL A 514 -24.78 -2.41 -6.08
CA VAL A 514 -23.95 -1.62 -5.15
C VAL A 514 -24.83 -0.83 -4.19
N THR A 515 -25.88 -0.19 -4.71
CA THR A 515 -26.83 0.59 -3.90
C THR A 515 -27.60 -0.28 -2.90
N ALA A 516 -28.15 -1.40 -3.37
CA ALA A 516 -28.91 -2.33 -2.51
C ALA A 516 -28.02 -2.95 -1.41
N ALA A 517 -26.80 -3.36 -1.76
CA ALA A 517 -25.85 -3.94 -0.82
C ALA A 517 -25.45 -2.92 0.27
N LYS A 518 -25.08 -1.70 -0.14
CA LYS A 518 -24.72 -0.60 0.78
C LYS A 518 -25.85 -0.31 1.77
N ALA A 519 -27.10 -0.29 1.32
CA ALA A 519 -28.27 -0.06 2.17
C ALA A 519 -28.45 -1.14 3.26
N LYS A 520 -27.81 -2.30 3.11
CA LYS A 520 -27.81 -3.41 4.08
C LYS A 520 -26.48 -3.59 4.80
N GLY A 521 -25.52 -2.69 4.60
CA GLY A 521 -24.19 -2.77 5.20
C GLY A 521 -23.25 -3.77 4.52
N LEU A 522 -23.60 -4.24 3.31
CA LEU A 522 -22.74 -5.11 2.50
C LEU A 522 -21.95 -4.27 1.48
N LYS A 523 -20.84 -4.83 1.00
CA LYS A 523 -20.06 -4.30 -0.12
C LYS A 523 -20.19 -5.19 -1.35
N VAL A 524 -20.06 -4.59 -2.53
CA VAL A 524 -19.96 -5.32 -3.80
C VAL A 524 -18.53 -5.15 -4.32
N ILE A 525 -17.88 -6.24 -4.66
CA ILE A 525 -16.57 -6.27 -5.33
C ILE A 525 -16.83 -6.68 -6.78
N LEU A 526 -16.23 -5.98 -7.73
CA LEU A 526 -16.38 -6.31 -9.15
C LEU A 526 -15.26 -7.24 -9.60
N TYR A 527 -15.62 -8.39 -10.17
CA TYR A 527 -14.64 -9.27 -10.78
C TYR A 527 -14.20 -8.73 -12.15
N MET A 528 -12.91 -8.85 -12.45
CA MET A 528 -12.29 -8.40 -13.69
C MET A 528 -11.41 -9.50 -14.27
N THR A 529 -11.78 -9.99 -15.46
CA THR A 529 -10.96 -10.95 -16.23
C THR A 529 -9.79 -10.24 -16.91
N ASN A 530 -8.68 -10.94 -17.09
CA ASN A 530 -7.41 -10.40 -17.60
C ASN A 530 -7.10 -10.75 -19.05
N ASP A 531 -7.67 -11.85 -19.55
CA ASP A 531 -7.38 -12.34 -20.89
C ASP A 531 -8.64 -12.53 -21.75
N PRO A 532 -8.47 -12.53 -23.08
CA PRO A 532 -9.53 -12.76 -24.04
C PRO A 532 -9.64 -14.24 -24.47
N GLN A 533 -9.06 -15.23 -23.76
CA GLN A 533 -8.89 -16.62 -24.23
C GLN A 533 -10.16 -17.24 -24.84
N TRP A 534 -11.33 -16.86 -24.33
CA TRP A 534 -12.63 -17.40 -24.72
C TRP A 534 -13.46 -16.43 -25.59
N HIS A 535 -12.80 -15.49 -26.27
CA HIS A 535 -13.45 -14.46 -27.11
C HIS A 535 -14.31 -15.02 -28.24
N ASP A 536 -14.07 -16.24 -28.73
CA ASP A 536 -14.86 -16.89 -29.78
C ASP A 536 -15.63 -18.14 -29.29
N GLU A 537 -15.68 -18.38 -27.97
CA GLU A 537 -16.23 -19.61 -27.41
C GLU A 537 -17.71 -19.79 -27.79
N GLY A 538 -18.04 -20.96 -28.34
CA GLY A 538 -19.38 -21.27 -28.83
C GLY A 538 -19.65 -20.81 -30.27
N GLY A 539 -18.60 -20.42 -31.01
CA GLY A 539 -18.71 -20.03 -32.42
C GLY A 539 -19.25 -18.62 -32.63
N HIS A 540 -19.11 -17.75 -31.62
CA HIS A 540 -19.54 -16.36 -31.63
C HIS A 540 -18.43 -15.48 -31.07
N GLU A 541 -18.07 -14.44 -31.81
CA GLU A 541 -17.10 -13.44 -31.35
C GLU A 541 -17.77 -12.49 -30.35
N TRP A 542 -17.27 -12.48 -29.12
CA TRP A 542 -17.77 -11.70 -28.00
C TRP A 542 -17.10 -10.32 -27.88
N LEU A 543 -15.98 -10.10 -28.58
CA LEU A 543 -15.20 -8.87 -28.56
C LEU A 543 -15.22 -8.14 -29.91
N ASP A 544 -15.40 -6.83 -29.89
CA ASP A 544 -15.45 -5.99 -31.08
C ASP A 544 -14.20 -5.11 -31.19
N SER A 545 -13.13 -5.70 -31.74
CA SER A 545 -11.86 -5.00 -32.00
C SER A 545 -12.05 -3.79 -32.91
N ALA A 546 -12.97 -3.83 -33.87
CA ALA A 546 -13.18 -2.74 -34.82
C ALA A 546 -13.81 -1.52 -34.13
N ALA A 547 -14.84 -1.74 -33.31
CA ALA A 547 -15.48 -0.66 -32.57
C ALA A 547 -14.55 -0.05 -31.52
N TYR A 548 -13.79 -0.88 -30.79
CA TYR A 548 -12.80 -0.36 -29.84
C TYR A 548 -11.64 0.38 -30.53
N SER A 549 -11.15 -0.13 -31.66
CA SER A 549 -10.14 0.58 -32.47
C SER A 549 -10.62 1.95 -32.93
N ALA A 550 -11.87 2.04 -33.39
CA ALA A 550 -12.49 3.31 -33.78
C ALA A 550 -12.59 4.28 -32.58
N TYR A 551 -12.95 3.78 -31.40
CA TYR A 551 -12.98 4.57 -30.16
C TYR A 551 -11.59 5.08 -29.74
N LYS A 552 -10.55 4.26 -29.87
CA LYS A 552 -9.17 4.65 -29.53
C LYS A 552 -8.48 5.48 -30.61
N GLY A 553 -9.05 5.58 -31.81
CA GLY A 553 -8.43 6.25 -32.96
C GLY A 553 -7.17 5.53 -33.47
N LYS A 554 -6.97 4.26 -33.10
CA LYS A 554 -5.84 3.42 -33.51
C LYS A 554 -6.26 1.95 -33.52
N ASN A 555 -5.57 1.12 -34.30
CA ASN A 555 -5.84 -0.31 -34.33
C ASN A 555 -5.45 -0.95 -32.99
N VAL A 556 -6.41 -1.65 -32.37
CA VAL A 556 -6.23 -2.45 -31.15
C VAL A 556 -6.98 -3.76 -31.34
N ASP A 557 -6.28 -4.88 -31.18
CA ASP A 557 -6.86 -6.21 -31.32
C ASP A 557 -7.21 -6.81 -29.95
N LEU A 558 -8.51 -6.80 -29.62
CA LEU A 558 -9.03 -7.32 -28.35
C LEU A 558 -8.89 -8.83 -28.21
N THR A 559 -8.59 -9.57 -29.27
CA THR A 559 -8.35 -11.03 -29.19
C THR A 559 -6.95 -11.37 -28.68
N THR A 560 -6.10 -10.35 -28.50
CA THR A 560 -4.75 -10.49 -27.94
C THR A 560 -4.71 -10.03 -26.48
N ASN A 561 -3.82 -10.61 -25.67
CA ASN A 561 -3.65 -10.21 -24.26
C ASN A 561 -3.34 -8.71 -24.09
N ASP A 562 -2.53 -8.13 -24.98
CA ASP A 562 -2.16 -6.71 -24.91
C ASP A 562 -3.35 -5.80 -25.26
N GLY A 563 -4.05 -6.08 -26.36
CA GLY A 563 -5.22 -5.29 -26.76
C GLY A 563 -6.39 -5.43 -25.80
N PHE A 564 -6.64 -6.63 -25.28
CA PHE A 564 -7.62 -6.84 -24.21
C PHE A 564 -7.20 -6.16 -22.90
N GLY A 565 -5.91 -6.20 -22.56
CA GLY A 565 -5.33 -5.49 -21.43
C GLY A 565 -5.61 -4.00 -21.50
N GLN A 566 -5.43 -3.39 -22.68
CA GLN A 566 -5.77 -1.99 -22.93
C GLN A 566 -7.28 -1.71 -22.79
N PHE A 567 -8.15 -2.60 -23.27
CA PHE A 567 -9.60 -2.44 -23.15
C PHE A 567 -10.09 -2.57 -21.70
N SER A 568 -9.68 -3.62 -21.01
CA SER A 568 -10.02 -3.84 -19.61
C SER A 568 -9.47 -2.72 -18.70
N TYR A 569 -8.27 -2.21 -18.98
CA TYR A 569 -7.70 -1.03 -18.31
C TYR A 569 -8.66 0.17 -18.38
N ASP A 570 -9.15 0.54 -19.57
CA ASP A 570 -10.12 1.64 -19.72
C ASP A 570 -11.42 1.38 -18.92
N ASN A 571 -11.85 0.11 -18.83
CA ASN A 571 -13.03 -0.27 -18.04
C ASN A 571 -12.80 -0.11 -16.53
N PHE A 572 -11.61 -0.40 -15.98
CA PHE A 572 -11.29 -0.13 -14.58
C PHE A 572 -11.52 1.36 -14.24
N PHE A 573 -11.05 2.28 -15.08
CA PHE A 573 -11.23 3.71 -14.87
C PHE A 573 -12.69 4.15 -14.98
N GLU A 574 -13.44 3.61 -15.95
CA GLU A 574 -14.88 3.87 -16.06
C GLU A 574 -15.63 3.41 -14.80
N VAL A 575 -15.40 2.18 -14.34
CA VAL A 575 -16.02 1.63 -13.12
C VAL A 575 -15.65 2.46 -11.90
N MET A 576 -14.37 2.79 -11.73
CA MET A 576 -13.92 3.65 -10.64
C MET A 576 -14.62 5.02 -10.68
N ASN A 577 -14.79 5.62 -11.86
CA ASN A 577 -15.50 6.90 -12.00
C ASN A 577 -16.97 6.80 -11.58
N ARG A 578 -17.65 5.73 -11.98
CA ARG A 578 -19.10 5.57 -11.80
C ARG A 578 -19.51 5.13 -10.39
N TYR A 579 -18.72 4.29 -9.71
CA TYR A 579 -19.18 3.56 -8.53
C TYR A 579 -18.34 3.79 -7.27
N PRO A 580 -18.22 5.02 -6.73
CA PRO A 580 -17.35 5.32 -5.57
C PRO A 580 -17.62 4.46 -4.32
N ASP A 581 -18.80 3.84 -4.21
CA ASP A 581 -19.20 2.98 -3.11
C ASP A 581 -18.84 1.49 -3.28
N LEU A 582 -18.28 1.10 -4.44
CA LEU A 582 -17.79 -0.25 -4.70
C LEU A 582 -16.75 -0.65 -3.64
N GLY A 583 -16.75 -1.92 -3.24
CA GLY A 583 -15.80 -2.48 -2.29
C GLY A 583 -14.40 -2.65 -2.88
N GLY A 584 -14.28 -2.80 -4.20
CA GLY A 584 -13.02 -2.96 -4.88
C GLY A 584 -13.10 -3.88 -6.09
N PHE A 585 -11.97 -4.46 -6.46
CA PHE A 585 -11.85 -5.38 -7.59
C PHE A 585 -11.38 -6.77 -7.16
N TRP A 586 -11.94 -7.79 -7.79
CA TRP A 586 -11.48 -9.17 -7.72
C TRP A 586 -10.84 -9.51 -9.06
N ILE A 587 -9.53 -9.76 -9.07
CA ILE A 587 -8.72 -9.90 -10.27
C ILE A 587 -8.46 -11.39 -10.48
N ASP A 588 -8.86 -11.91 -11.65
CA ASP A 588 -8.67 -13.33 -11.93
C ASP A 588 -7.21 -13.68 -12.16
N ASN A 589 -6.48 -12.96 -12.99
CA ASN A 589 -5.02 -13.07 -13.05
C ASN A 589 -4.45 -11.70 -13.42
N ASP A 590 -3.14 -11.50 -13.27
CA ASP A 590 -2.52 -10.26 -13.73
C ASP A 590 -2.47 -10.17 -15.28
N ASN A 591 -2.42 -8.94 -15.79
CA ASN A 591 -2.19 -8.64 -17.21
C ASN A 591 -0.98 -7.71 -17.32
N ALA A 592 -0.04 -8.03 -18.21
CA ALA A 592 1.18 -7.25 -18.39
C ALA A 592 0.93 -5.78 -18.78
N TYR A 593 -0.16 -5.49 -19.50
CA TYR A 593 -0.56 -4.11 -19.80
C TYR A 593 -0.91 -3.35 -18.52
N TRP A 594 -1.64 -3.97 -17.59
CA TRP A 594 -2.02 -3.34 -16.32
C TRP A 594 -0.81 -3.03 -15.45
N GLU A 595 0.12 -3.99 -15.34
CA GLU A 595 1.34 -3.83 -14.56
C GLU A 595 2.26 -2.75 -15.14
N SER A 596 2.49 -2.79 -16.46
CA SER A 596 3.36 -1.81 -17.15
C SER A 596 2.79 -0.39 -17.18
N HIS A 597 1.52 -0.23 -16.84
CA HIS A 597 0.85 1.06 -16.72
C HIS A 597 0.41 1.35 -15.28
N ASP A 598 1.02 0.72 -14.27
CA ASP A 598 0.80 1.00 -12.85
C ASP A 598 -0.69 0.99 -12.42
N LEU A 599 -1.54 0.16 -13.04
CA LEU A 599 -3.00 0.18 -12.83
C LEU A 599 -3.36 0.10 -11.36
N TYR A 600 -2.77 -0.85 -10.63
CA TYR A 600 -3.11 -1.11 -9.24
C TYR A 600 -2.74 0.05 -8.32
N ARG A 601 -1.61 0.73 -8.59
CA ARG A 601 -1.24 1.96 -7.88
C ARG A 601 -2.33 2.99 -8.12
N GLN A 602 -2.61 3.30 -9.38
CA GLN A 602 -3.62 4.29 -9.79
C GLN A 602 -5.02 4.01 -9.23
N ILE A 603 -5.41 2.74 -9.07
CA ILE A 603 -6.67 2.38 -8.39
C ILE A 603 -6.69 2.93 -6.97
N TYR A 604 -5.63 2.74 -6.19
CA TYR A 604 -5.56 3.26 -4.82
C TYR A 604 -5.48 4.79 -4.77
N GLU A 605 -4.81 5.44 -5.71
CA GLU A 605 -4.76 6.92 -5.75
C GLU A 605 -6.15 7.51 -5.98
N LYS A 606 -6.90 6.89 -6.90
CA LYS A 606 -8.23 7.36 -7.30
C LYS A 606 -9.33 6.92 -6.35
N ARG A 607 -9.17 5.74 -5.75
CA ARG A 607 -10.13 5.06 -4.87
C ARG A 607 -9.40 4.40 -3.69
N PRO A 608 -8.92 5.21 -2.72
CA PRO A 608 -8.12 4.69 -1.59
C PRO A 608 -8.88 3.72 -0.68
N ASN A 609 -10.21 3.68 -0.78
CA ASN A 609 -11.09 2.78 -0.02
C ASN A 609 -11.45 1.48 -0.75
N TYR A 610 -10.96 1.26 -1.99
CA TYR A 610 -11.18 0.02 -2.71
C TYR A 610 -10.18 -1.03 -2.27
N THR A 611 -10.61 -2.29 -2.19
CA THR A 611 -9.72 -3.43 -2.00
C THR A 611 -9.33 -4.06 -3.33
N LEU A 612 -8.11 -4.58 -3.42
CA LEU A 612 -7.71 -5.45 -4.53
C LEU A 612 -7.60 -6.90 -4.04
N SER A 613 -8.32 -7.81 -4.69
CA SER A 613 -8.11 -9.26 -4.53
C SER A 613 -7.50 -9.82 -5.79
N ASN A 614 -6.57 -10.78 -5.68
CA ASN A 614 -6.06 -11.53 -6.83
C ASN A 614 -6.17 -13.04 -6.56
N ASN A 615 -6.51 -13.80 -7.61
CA ASN A 615 -6.51 -15.26 -7.59
C ASN A 615 -5.08 -15.81 -7.63
N ASN A 616 -4.65 -16.44 -6.55
CA ASN A 616 -3.39 -17.17 -6.42
C ASN A 616 -2.08 -16.35 -6.34
N GLU A 617 -2.05 -15.05 -6.66
CA GLU A 617 -0.80 -14.25 -6.62
C GLU A 617 -0.70 -13.36 -5.37
N ASP A 618 0.21 -13.71 -4.45
CA ASP A 618 0.47 -12.94 -3.23
C ASP A 618 1.55 -11.88 -3.43
N THR A 619 1.13 -10.68 -3.81
CA THR A 619 2.00 -9.49 -3.93
C THR A 619 1.59 -8.41 -2.91
N PRO A 620 2.51 -7.53 -2.47
CA PRO A 620 2.18 -6.49 -1.48
C PRO A 620 1.09 -5.50 -1.93
N ILE A 621 0.87 -5.34 -3.24
CA ILE A 621 -0.13 -4.39 -3.75
C ILE A 621 -1.56 -4.93 -3.63
N MET A 622 -1.74 -6.25 -3.54
CA MET A 622 -3.05 -6.85 -3.30
C MET A 622 -3.45 -6.67 -1.83
N ASP A 623 -4.73 -6.67 -1.50
CA ASP A 623 -5.21 -6.66 -0.12
C ASP A 623 -5.60 -8.07 0.36
N MET A 624 -6.06 -8.92 -0.56
CA MET A 624 -6.57 -10.27 -0.29
C MET A 624 -6.12 -11.25 -1.38
N ILE A 625 -5.80 -12.48 -0.98
CA ILE A 625 -5.43 -13.57 -1.89
C ILE A 625 -6.56 -14.58 -1.95
N SER A 626 -7.15 -14.77 -3.12
CA SER A 626 -8.20 -15.75 -3.36
C SER A 626 -7.60 -17.07 -3.88
N ASN A 627 -8.26 -18.19 -3.60
CA ASN A 627 -7.76 -19.52 -3.88
C ASN A 627 -8.88 -20.33 -4.54
N GLU A 628 -8.91 -20.35 -5.87
CA GLU A 628 -10.06 -20.87 -6.60
C GLU A 628 -10.15 -22.41 -6.62
N GLN A 629 -11.30 -22.93 -6.16
CA GLN A 629 -11.80 -24.30 -6.29
C GLN A 629 -10.76 -25.41 -6.08
N LYS A 630 -10.07 -25.37 -4.95
CA LYS A 630 -9.12 -26.41 -4.56
C LYS A 630 -9.82 -27.73 -4.19
N THR A 631 -9.12 -28.84 -4.43
CA THR A 631 -9.61 -30.21 -4.26
C THR A 631 -8.53 -31.15 -3.71
N GLY A 632 -8.95 -32.31 -3.19
CA GLY A 632 -8.04 -33.35 -2.67
C GLY A 632 -7.83 -33.31 -1.15
N MET A 633 -8.45 -32.36 -0.45
CA MET A 633 -8.45 -32.30 1.01
C MET A 633 -9.17 -33.51 1.62
N SER A 634 -8.77 -33.89 2.83
CA SER A 634 -9.44 -34.92 3.61
C SER A 634 -9.60 -34.47 5.06
N PRO A 635 -10.84 -34.27 5.57
CA PRO A 635 -12.12 -34.39 4.84
C PRO A 635 -12.28 -33.34 3.73
N GLY A 636 -13.12 -33.62 2.72
CA GLY A 636 -13.26 -32.74 1.54
C GLY A 636 -13.78 -31.33 1.83
N TYR A 637 -14.38 -31.12 3.00
CA TYR A 637 -14.84 -29.82 3.46
C TYR A 637 -13.75 -28.98 4.14
N ASP A 638 -12.60 -29.54 4.52
CA ASP A 638 -11.50 -28.82 5.17
C ASP A 638 -10.61 -28.10 4.14
N TYR A 639 -11.23 -27.12 3.48
CA TYR A 639 -10.61 -26.31 2.43
C TYR A 639 -9.29 -25.66 2.83
N PRO A 640 -9.12 -25.16 4.08
CA PRO A 640 -7.87 -24.55 4.51
C PRO A 640 -6.64 -25.44 4.27
N GLN A 641 -6.77 -26.77 4.23
CA GLN A 641 -5.63 -27.66 3.88
C GLN A 641 -4.99 -27.34 2.52
N ALA A 642 -5.71 -26.70 1.60
CA ALA A 642 -5.25 -26.39 0.26
C ALA A 642 -4.76 -24.93 0.07
N VAL A 643 -4.87 -24.09 1.11
CA VAL A 643 -4.40 -22.70 1.10
C VAL A 643 -2.90 -22.65 1.45
N TYR A 644 -2.19 -21.64 0.92
CA TYR A 644 -0.75 -21.45 1.11
C TYR A 644 -0.35 -20.02 1.48
N THR A 645 -1.29 -19.15 1.83
CA THR A 645 -1.02 -17.79 2.30
C THR A 645 -1.02 -17.77 3.83
N ALA A 646 0.05 -17.24 4.42
CA ALA A 646 0.17 -17.12 5.87
C ALA A 646 -0.53 -15.86 6.39
N GLN A 647 -1.18 -15.99 7.55
CA GLN A 647 -1.76 -14.86 8.27
C GLN A 647 -0.66 -13.88 8.76
N PRO A 648 -0.97 -12.59 9.01
CA PRO A 648 -2.29 -11.92 9.04
C PRO A 648 -2.81 -11.42 7.67
N ARG A 649 -2.23 -11.90 6.57
CA ARG A 649 -2.69 -11.61 5.22
C ARG A 649 -4.14 -12.09 5.03
N LEU A 650 -4.99 -11.27 4.41
CA LEU A 650 -6.35 -11.70 4.07
C LEU A 650 -6.29 -12.81 3.04
N THR A 651 -6.98 -13.89 3.32
CA THR A 651 -7.09 -15.04 2.43
C THR A 651 -8.54 -15.40 2.24
N GLU A 652 -8.91 -15.70 1.01
CA GLU A 652 -10.22 -16.14 0.61
C GLU A 652 -10.15 -17.53 -0.03
N ALA A 653 -11.17 -18.33 0.25
CA ALA A 653 -11.40 -19.64 -0.31
C ALA A 653 -12.72 -19.61 -1.08
N ASP A 654 -12.59 -19.61 -2.40
CA ASP A 654 -13.68 -19.50 -3.34
C ASP A 654 -14.04 -20.87 -3.91
N PHE A 655 -15.33 -21.23 -3.80
CA PHE A 655 -15.81 -22.55 -4.16
C PHE A 655 -17.26 -22.56 -4.65
N LYS A 656 -17.55 -23.53 -5.50
CA LYS A 656 -18.87 -23.69 -6.12
C LYS A 656 -19.94 -24.20 -5.18
N LEU A 657 -21.13 -23.62 -5.33
CA LEU A 657 -22.39 -23.96 -4.71
C LEU A 657 -23.49 -23.98 -5.79
N PRO A 658 -23.87 -25.15 -6.34
CA PRO A 658 -23.51 -26.50 -5.93
C PRO A 658 -22.08 -26.90 -6.35
N SER A 659 -21.54 -27.94 -5.70
CA SER A 659 -20.14 -28.38 -5.91
C SER A 659 -19.87 -29.03 -7.27
N THR A 660 -20.89 -29.26 -8.08
CA THR A 660 -20.82 -29.87 -9.42
C THR A 660 -21.37 -28.89 -10.47
N GLY A 661 -20.92 -29.04 -11.72
CA GLY A 661 -21.28 -28.12 -12.80
C GLY A 661 -20.30 -26.96 -12.97
N ALA A 662 -20.71 -25.97 -13.77
CA ALA A 662 -19.96 -24.74 -14.03
C ALA A 662 -20.10 -23.74 -12.87
N TRP A 663 -19.32 -22.65 -12.92
CA TRP A 663 -19.44 -21.52 -11.97
C TRP A 663 -20.72 -20.70 -12.17
N TRP A 664 -21.30 -20.75 -13.37
CA TRP A 664 -22.54 -20.09 -13.74
C TRP A 664 -23.67 -21.10 -13.99
N TYR A 665 -24.90 -20.61 -14.08
CA TYR A 665 -26.05 -21.46 -14.37
C TYR A 665 -26.01 -22.02 -15.79
N GLY A 666 -25.83 -23.34 -15.90
CA GLY A 666 -25.77 -24.07 -17.18
C GLY A 666 -27.10 -24.69 -17.62
N GLY A 667 -28.22 -24.38 -16.95
CA GLY A 667 -29.55 -24.94 -17.29
C GLY A 667 -29.96 -26.16 -16.47
N THR A 668 -29.18 -26.50 -15.43
CA THR A 668 -29.47 -27.62 -14.51
C THR A 668 -29.59 -27.11 -13.09
N ASP A 669 -30.33 -27.85 -12.24
CA ASP A 669 -30.50 -27.56 -10.82
C ASP A 669 -29.95 -28.74 -9.99
N PRO A 670 -28.61 -28.84 -9.82
CA PRO A 670 -28.01 -29.92 -9.04
C PRO A 670 -28.37 -29.80 -7.56
N ALA A 671 -28.41 -30.93 -6.86
CA ALA A 671 -28.53 -30.94 -5.41
C ALA A 671 -27.32 -30.25 -4.75
N VAL A 672 -27.56 -29.50 -3.69
CA VAL A 672 -26.52 -28.88 -2.87
C VAL A 672 -26.04 -29.86 -1.80
N ASP A 673 -24.74 -30.15 -1.78
CA ASP A 673 -24.10 -30.86 -0.68
C ASP A 673 -23.95 -29.93 0.54
N LYS A 674 -24.90 -30.05 1.47
CA LYS A 674 -24.94 -29.24 2.70
C LYS A 674 -23.70 -29.42 3.56
N MET A 675 -23.21 -30.65 3.70
CA MET A 675 -22.06 -30.94 4.57
C MET A 675 -20.78 -30.34 3.97
N LEU A 676 -20.59 -30.51 2.66
CA LEU A 676 -19.45 -29.92 1.98
C LEU A 676 -19.47 -28.40 2.07
N THR A 677 -20.63 -27.78 1.81
CA THR A 677 -20.76 -26.31 1.76
C THR A 677 -20.62 -25.67 3.14
N LEU A 678 -21.40 -26.12 4.13
CA LEU A 678 -21.31 -25.60 5.50
C LEU A 678 -19.98 -25.97 6.16
N GLY A 679 -19.45 -27.17 5.91
CA GLY A 679 -18.15 -27.56 6.43
C GLY A 679 -17.02 -26.69 5.89
N ARG A 680 -17.09 -26.26 4.62
CA ARG A 680 -16.13 -25.28 4.06
C ARG A 680 -16.26 -23.91 4.72
N LEU A 681 -17.48 -23.40 4.89
CA LEU A 681 -17.74 -22.15 5.62
C LEU A 681 -17.13 -22.19 7.03
N VAL A 682 -17.43 -23.24 7.79
CA VAL A 682 -16.99 -23.40 9.18
C VAL A 682 -15.48 -23.58 9.27
N THR A 683 -14.88 -24.45 8.45
CA THR A 683 -13.42 -24.67 8.49
C THR A 683 -12.62 -23.46 8.04
N ASN A 684 -13.11 -22.72 7.03
CA ASN A 684 -12.52 -21.46 6.61
C ASN A 684 -12.55 -20.43 7.75
N ALA A 685 -13.71 -20.19 8.36
CA ALA A 685 -13.82 -19.30 9.51
C ALA A 685 -12.90 -19.73 10.68
N GLY A 686 -12.87 -21.03 10.98
CA GLY A 686 -11.98 -21.65 11.97
C GLY A 686 -10.49 -21.61 11.63
N SER A 687 -10.12 -21.09 10.45
CA SER A 687 -8.74 -20.85 10.00
C SER A 687 -8.53 -19.39 9.58
N SER A 688 -9.44 -18.48 9.94
CA SER A 688 -9.50 -17.07 9.51
C SER A 688 -9.40 -16.84 7.99
N VAL A 689 -9.92 -17.77 7.21
CA VAL A 689 -10.07 -17.67 5.75
C VAL A 689 -11.50 -17.26 5.44
N LYS A 690 -11.70 -16.35 4.47
CA LYS A 690 -13.03 -15.94 4.02
C LYS A 690 -13.63 -17.00 3.12
N ALA A 691 -14.90 -17.37 3.34
CA ALA A 691 -15.60 -18.32 2.48
C ALA A 691 -16.36 -17.58 1.37
N LEU A 692 -15.87 -17.64 0.14
CA LEU A 692 -16.57 -17.06 -1.01
C LEU A 692 -17.36 -18.15 -1.74
N MET A 693 -18.67 -18.16 -1.52
CA MET A 693 -19.58 -19.20 -2.02
C MET A 693 -20.16 -18.78 -3.35
N ALA A 694 -19.92 -19.54 -4.42
CA ALA A 694 -20.38 -19.20 -5.74
C ALA A 694 -21.70 -19.87 -6.11
N GLU A 695 -22.76 -19.07 -6.23
CA GLU A 695 -24.08 -19.53 -6.65
C GLU A 695 -24.36 -19.20 -8.12
N THR A 696 -25.21 -20.02 -8.72
CA THR A 696 -25.49 -20.03 -10.15
C THR A 696 -26.83 -19.37 -10.44
N ALA A 697 -26.86 -18.04 -10.44
CA ALA A 697 -28.07 -17.29 -10.78
C ALA A 697 -28.51 -17.56 -12.23
N GLN A 698 -29.81 -17.77 -12.43
CA GLN A 698 -30.45 -17.87 -13.75
C GLN A 698 -30.45 -16.50 -14.45
N VAL A 699 -30.81 -16.45 -15.73
CA VAL A 699 -30.86 -15.18 -16.50
C VAL A 699 -31.71 -14.10 -15.82
N ASN A 700 -32.84 -14.45 -15.21
CA ASN A 700 -33.67 -13.50 -14.45
C ASN A 700 -33.13 -13.14 -13.05
N GLY A 701 -31.93 -13.59 -12.70
CA GLY A 701 -31.30 -13.40 -11.39
C GLY A 701 -31.81 -14.31 -10.27
N LYS A 702 -32.80 -15.17 -10.50
CA LYS A 702 -33.24 -16.12 -9.47
C LYS A 702 -32.27 -17.28 -9.35
N PHE A 703 -32.09 -17.79 -8.14
CA PHE A 703 -31.36 -19.04 -7.95
C PHE A 703 -32.26 -20.24 -8.25
N PRO A 704 -31.70 -21.32 -8.80
CA PRO A 704 -32.38 -22.60 -8.91
C PRO A 704 -32.92 -23.08 -7.54
N ALA A 705 -33.95 -23.92 -7.56
CA ALA A 705 -34.71 -24.25 -6.37
C ALA A 705 -33.84 -24.88 -5.27
N ASN A 706 -32.91 -25.78 -5.61
CA ASN A 706 -32.04 -26.42 -4.61
C ASN A 706 -31.08 -25.43 -3.92
N GLN A 707 -30.64 -24.38 -4.62
CA GLN A 707 -29.79 -23.33 -4.05
C GLN A 707 -30.62 -22.39 -3.16
N ALA A 708 -31.79 -21.95 -3.62
CA ALA A 708 -32.71 -21.16 -2.79
C ALA A 708 -33.13 -21.91 -1.51
N ASP A 709 -33.38 -23.22 -1.60
CA ASP A 709 -33.69 -24.08 -0.47
C ASP A 709 -32.50 -24.23 0.48
N PHE A 710 -31.28 -24.31 -0.06
CA PHE A 710 -30.06 -24.29 0.74
C PHE A 710 -29.91 -22.97 1.50
N ASN A 711 -30.10 -21.82 0.85
CA ASN A 711 -30.00 -20.50 1.48
C ASN A 711 -31.00 -20.36 2.64
N ASN A 712 -32.25 -20.78 2.43
CA ASN A 712 -33.27 -20.77 3.49
C ASN A 712 -32.87 -21.68 4.67
N PHE A 713 -32.34 -22.86 4.37
CA PHE A 713 -31.83 -23.79 5.38
C PHE A 713 -30.64 -23.19 6.15
N ALA A 714 -29.62 -22.70 5.45
CA ALA A 714 -28.41 -22.11 6.02
C ALA A 714 -28.75 -20.96 6.98
N ASN A 715 -29.67 -20.07 6.60
CA ASN A 715 -30.12 -18.96 7.44
C ASN A 715 -30.58 -19.45 8.82
N SER A 716 -31.52 -20.40 8.84
CA SER A 716 -32.04 -20.97 10.09
C SER A 716 -31.00 -21.80 10.87
N TYR A 717 -30.08 -22.43 10.16
CA TYR A 717 -29.13 -23.37 10.74
C TYR A 717 -27.97 -22.65 11.45
N LEU A 718 -27.50 -21.55 10.86
CA LEU A 718 -26.39 -20.72 11.34
C LEU A 718 -26.81 -19.82 12.51
N ASP A 719 -28.04 -19.28 12.52
CA ASP A 719 -28.52 -18.34 13.56
C ASP A 719 -28.13 -18.76 15.00
N PRO A 720 -28.37 -20.00 15.46
CA PRO A 720 -28.11 -20.38 16.85
C PRO A 720 -26.63 -20.59 17.18
N ILE A 721 -25.76 -20.67 16.17
CA ILE A 721 -24.31 -20.86 16.33
C ILE A 721 -23.50 -19.66 15.82
N TRP A 722 -24.15 -18.59 15.35
CA TRP A 722 -23.46 -17.50 14.67
C TRP A 722 -22.39 -16.81 15.53
N GLU A 723 -22.57 -16.77 16.86
CA GLU A 723 -21.56 -16.22 17.78
C GLU A 723 -20.22 -16.97 17.78
N SER A 724 -20.16 -18.20 17.28
CA SER A 724 -18.90 -18.95 17.16
C SER A 724 -18.16 -18.73 15.83
N LEU A 725 -18.85 -18.18 14.81
CA LEU A 725 -18.28 -17.93 13.48
C LEU A 725 -17.99 -16.45 13.22
N HIS A 726 -18.86 -15.55 13.69
CA HIS A 726 -18.72 -14.11 13.48
C HIS A 726 -18.14 -13.42 14.72
N GLY A 727 -17.23 -12.47 14.50
CA GLY A 727 -16.48 -11.84 15.60
C GLY A 727 -15.47 -12.78 16.26
N THR A 728 -15.10 -13.85 15.57
CA THR A 728 -14.10 -14.83 16.00
C THR A 728 -12.96 -14.94 14.99
N GLU A 729 -11.89 -15.61 15.39
CA GLU A 729 -10.73 -15.96 14.56
C GLU A 729 -10.42 -17.46 14.70
N GLY A 730 -9.60 -17.99 13.80
CA GLY A 730 -9.12 -19.38 13.90
C GLY A 730 -8.33 -19.64 15.17
N GLY A 731 -8.81 -20.59 15.97
CA GLY A 731 -8.15 -21.06 17.19
C GLY A 731 -7.07 -22.10 16.90
N GLY A 732 -5.98 -22.05 17.65
CA GLY A 732 -4.80 -22.91 17.52
C GLY A 732 -3.83 -22.48 16.41
N TYR A 733 -3.86 -21.19 16.05
CA TYR A 733 -2.97 -20.54 15.07
C TYR A 733 -2.36 -19.25 15.67
N LEU A 734 -2.44 -18.13 14.93
CA LEU A 734 -2.02 -16.77 15.27
C LEU A 734 -2.64 -16.24 16.58
N TYR A 735 -3.94 -16.41 16.75
CA TYR A 735 -4.69 -15.76 17.82
C TYR A 735 -4.75 -16.58 19.10
N GLY A 736 -3.95 -17.63 19.22
CA GLY A 736 -4.04 -18.61 20.31
C GLY A 736 -5.25 -19.53 20.16
N GLY A 737 -5.70 -20.13 21.27
CA GLY A 737 -6.84 -21.05 21.31
C GLY A 737 -6.50 -22.55 21.37
N LEU A 738 -7.55 -23.36 21.52
CA LEU A 738 -7.52 -24.84 21.50
C LEU A 738 -7.03 -25.39 20.15
N LYS A 739 -6.66 -26.68 20.10
CA LYS A 739 -6.11 -27.27 18.87
C LYS A 739 -7.22 -27.66 17.86
N PRO A 740 -7.16 -27.18 16.60
CA PRO A 740 -8.08 -27.56 15.53
C PRO A 740 -7.64 -28.84 14.81
N GLY A 741 -8.45 -29.27 13.84
CA GLY A 741 -8.15 -30.34 12.90
C GLY A 741 -8.53 -31.72 13.41
N PHE A 742 -7.61 -32.67 13.26
CA PHE A 742 -7.84 -34.06 13.67
C PHE A 742 -7.66 -34.27 15.17
N TRP A 743 -8.68 -34.89 15.76
CA TRP A 743 -8.73 -35.34 17.15
C TRP A 743 -8.70 -36.87 17.21
N ASN A 744 -9.20 -37.45 18.31
CA ASN A 744 -8.96 -38.84 18.71
C ASN A 744 -9.17 -39.90 17.60
N ASP A 745 -10.36 -40.45 17.44
CA ASP A 745 -10.66 -41.61 16.58
C ASP A 745 -11.03 -41.20 15.15
N GLY A 746 -10.33 -40.19 14.61
CA GLY A 746 -10.63 -39.61 13.31
C GLY A 746 -11.67 -38.50 13.34
N ALA A 747 -12.18 -38.14 14.53
CA ALA A 747 -12.98 -36.93 14.72
C ALA A 747 -12.24 -35.71 14.15
N HIS A 748 -12.98 -34.83 13.50
CA HIS A 748 -12.42 -33.68 12.79
C HIS A 748 -13.28 -32.44 12.96
N GLY A 749 -12.61 -31.30 13.05
CA GLY A 749 -13.27 -30.03 13.21
C GLY A 749 -12.28 -28.87 13.28
N VAL A 750 -12.78 -27.73 13.72
CA VAL A 750 -11.96 -26.53 13.93
C VAL A 750 -12.30 -25.91 15.27
N THR A 751 -11.48 -24.96 15.68
CA THR A 751 -11.72 -24.16 16.87
C THR A 751 -11.71 -22.70 16.49
N THR A 752 -12.53 -21.89 17.16
CA THR A 752 -12.52 -20.43 16.99
C THR A 752 -12.32 -19.75 18.35
N ILE A 753 -11.79 -18.54 18.33
CA ILE A 753 -11.57 -17.70 19.52
C ILE A 753 -12.20 -16.32 19.29
N SER A 754 -12.89 -15.78 20.29
CA SER A 754 -13.50 -14.45 20.14
C SER A 754 -12.44 -13.36 20.05
N ARG A 755 -12.65 -12.41 19.13
CA ARG A 755 -11.82 -11.22 18.98
C ARG A 755 -11.88 -10.27 20.17
N THR A 756 -12.97 -10.33 20.94
CA THR A 756 -13.26 -9.39 22.02
C THR A 756 -13.16 -10.01 23.41
N ASP A 757 -13.05 -11.34 23.49
CA ASP A 757 -12.99 -12.10 24.74
C ASP A 757 -12.07 -13.32 24.53
N PRO A 758 -10.76 -13.22 24.80
CA PRO A 758 -9.81 -14.30 24.56
C PRO A 758 -10.08 -15.55 25.42
N ASP A 759 -10.86 -15.41 26.48
CA ASP A 759 -11.28 -16.54 27.31
C ASP A 759 -12.49 -17.28 26.71
N ARG A 760 -13.12 -16.74 25.66
CA ARG A 760 -14.26 -17.36 24.96
C ARG A 760 -13.81 -18.01 23.66
N GLN A 761 -13.92 -19.33 23.64
CA GLN A 761 -13.54 -20.16 22.50
C GLN A 761 -14.66 -21.12 22.14
N TYR A 762 -14.57 -21.68 20.94
CA TYR A 762 -15.55 -22.65 20.44
C TYR A 762 -14.85 -23.84 19.81
N ILE A 763 -15.44 -25.02 19.97
CA ILE A 763 -15.04 -26.25 19.29
C ILE A 763 -16.17 -26.61 18.32
N HIS A 764 -15.86 -26.63 17.04
CA HIS A 764 -16.78 -27.01 15.96
C HIS A 764 -16.51 -28.45 15.57
N VAL A 765 -17.44 -29.37 15.84
CA VAL A 765 -17.29 -30.80 15.53
C VAL A 765 -18.09 -31.12 14.26
N LEU A 766 -17.36 -31.19 13.15
CA LEU A 766 -17.89 -31.42 11.80
C LEU A 766 -17.92 -32.91 11.45
N THR A 767 -16.95 -33.67 11.94
CA THR A 767 -16.97 -35.14 11.90
C THR A 767 -16.87 -35.65 13.33
N PRO A 768 -17.95 -36.23 13.87
CA PRO A 768 -17.99 -36.65 15.25
C PRO A 768 -17.09 -37.86 15.50
N PRO A 769 -16.60 -38.03 16.74
CA PRO A 769 -15.93 -39.27 17.15
C PRO A 769 -16.88 -40.47 17.04
N SER A 770 -16.29 -41.66 16.89
CA SER A 770 -17.03 -42.93 16.94
C SER A 770 -17.49 -43.29 18.36
N THR A 771 -16.94 -42.59 19.37
CA THR A 771 -17.23 -42.77 20.79
C THR A 771 -18.05 -41.60 21.36
N SER A 772 -18.52 -41.71 22.59
CA SER A 772 -19.19 -40.64 23.34
C SER A 772 -18.22 -39.61 23.95
N THR A 773 -16.97 -39.59 23.48
CA THR A 773 -15.89 -38.80 24.05
C THR A 773 -15.13 -38.02 22.97
N LEU A 774 -14.93 -36.73 23.20
CA LEU A 774 -14.10 -35.87 22.36
C LEU A 774 -12.87 -35.43 23.13
N ARG A 775 -11.68 -35.55 22.52
CA ARG A 775 -10.39 -35.18 23.15
C ARG A 775 -9.68 -34.11 22.33
N VAL A 776 -9.56 -32.91 22.89
CA VAL A 776 -8.95 -31.74 22.23
C VAL A 776 -7.73 -31.30 23.02
N ARG A 777 -6.60 -31.05 22.35
CA ARG A 777 -5.40 -30.53 23.04
C ARG A 777 -5.68 -29.11 23.51
N ASP A 778 -5.41 -28.86 24.79
CA ASP A 778 -5.77 -27.59 25.45
C ASP A 778 -4.80 -26.44 25.16
N ASN A 779 -3.63 -26.73 24.57
CA ASN A 779 -2.57 -25.77 24.28
C ASN A 779 -2.16 -24.91 25.50
N GLY A 780 -2.33 -25.44 26.71
CA GLY A 780 -2.06 -24.75 27.97
C GLY A 780 -3.21 -23.89 28.48
N TYR A 781 -4.34 -23.76 27.78
CA TYR A 781 -5.50 -23.03 28.27
C TYR A 781 -6.18 -23.76 29.41
N ARG A 782 -6.47 -23.07 30.52
CA ARG A 782 -7.19 -23.64 31.66
C ARG A 782 -8.68 -23.60 31.38
N ILE A 783 -9.37 -24.72 31.47
CA ILE A 783 -10.81 -24.79 31.16
C ILE A 783 -11.62 -24.45 32.41
N ALA A 784 -12.64 -23.60 32.26
CA ALA A 784 -13.55 -23.18 33.31
C ALA A 784 -14.95 -23.80 33.15
N SER A 785 -15.47 -23.86 31.93
CA SER A 785 -16.77 -24.50 31.63
C SER A 785 -16.90 -24.85 30.16
N VAL A 786 -17.75 -25.84 29.86
CA VAL A 786 -18.12 -26.24 28.50
C VAL A 786 -19.63 -26.41 28.40
N THR A 787 -20.24 -25.78 27.39
CA THR A 787 -21.67 -25.91 27.10
C THR A 787 -21.88 -26.19 25.61
N ASN A 788 -22.88 -26.99 25.26
CA ASN A 788 -23.36 -27.08 23.88
C ASN A 788 -23.98 -25.73 23.50
N LEU A 789 -23.49 -25.12 22.42
CA LEU A 789 -23.88 -23.75 22.06
C LEU A 789 -25.36 -23.66 21.66
N ARG A 790 -25.85 -24.64 20.88
CA ARG A 790 -27.22 -24.63 20.35
C ARG A 790 -28.25 -24.88 21.44
N THR A 791 -27.96 -25.78 22.39
CA THR A 791 -28.92 -26.17 23.44
C THR A 791 -28.73 -25.45 24.77
N GLY A 792 -27.57 -24.82 24.98
CA GLY A 792 -27.17 -24.24 26.27
C GLY A 792 -26.86 -25.29 27.34
N ALA A 793 -26.95 -26.59 27.03
CA ALA A 793 -26.74 -27.65 28.01
C ALA A 793 -25.27 -27.71 28.44
N ALA A 794 -25.03 -27.84 29.74
CA ALA A 794 -23.71 -28.14 30.27
C ALA A 794 -23.23 -29.49 29.74
N VAL A 795 -21.95 -29.58 29.39
CA VAL A 795 -21.29 -30.80 28.93
C VAL A 795 -20.38 -31.28 30.04
N SER A 796 -20.36 -32.59 30.33
CA SER A 796 -19.40 -33.14 31.29
C SER A 796 -18.00 -33.14 30.67
N TRP A 797 -17.00 -32.75 31.45
CA TRP A 797 -15.64 -32.63 30.96
C TRP A 797 -14.59 -32.81 32.06
N SER A 798 -13.40 -33.19 31.63
CA SER A 798 -12.19 -33.22 32.46
C SER A 798 -11.01 -32.62 31.69
N GLN A 799 -10.02 -32.12 32.42
CA GLN A 799 -8.78 -31.61 31.83
C GLN A 799 -7.58 -32.22 32.54
N SER A 800 -6.74 -32.92 31.78
CA SER A 800 -5.49 -33.48 32.27
C SER A 800 -4.54 -33.83 31.12
N GLY A 801 -3.23 -33.84 31.39
CA GLY A 801 -2.23 -34.27 30.40
C GLY A 801 -2.20 -33.43 29.13
N GLY A 802 -2.58 -32.16 29.20
CA GLY A 802 -2.64 -31.24 28.05
C GLY A 802 -3.87 -31.44 27.16
N VAL A 803 -4.90 -32.12 27.66
CA VAL A 803 -6.09 -32.49 26.90
C VAL A 803 -7.36 -32.14 27.68
N LEU A 804 -8.25 -31.40 27.02
CA LEU A 804 -9.66 -31.28 27.37
C LEU A 804 -10.40 -32.52 26.83
N THR A 805 -11.07 -33.25 27.72
CA THR A 805 -11.87 -34.42 27.39
C THR A 805 -13.32 -34.15 27.72
N LEU A 806 -14.18 -34.08 26.69
CA LEU A 806 -15.63 -33.98 26.82
C LEU A 806 -16.24 -35.39 26.81
N THR A 807 -17.21 -35.67 27.67
CA THR A 807 -17.82 -37.00 27.82
C THR A 807 -19.35 -36.95 27.78
N GLY A 808 -19.98 -38.11 27.62
CA GLY A 808 -21.44 -38.21 27.57
C GLY A 808 -22.05 -37.69 26.27
N LEU A 809 -21.25 -37.61 25.20
CA LEU A 809 -21.69 -37.11 23.90
C LEU A 809 -22.44 -38.18 23.10
N GLY A 810 -23.38 -37.79 22.25
CA GLY A 810 -24.12 -38.75 21.42
C GLY A 810 -25.21 -38.14 20.53
N ALA A 811 -25.72 -36.96 20.87
CA ALA A 811 -26.63 -36.19 20.02
C ALA A 811 -25.85 -35.18 19.19
N TRP A 812 -25.27 -35.64 18.08
CA TRP A 812 -24.51 -34.80 17.15
C TRP A 812 -25.45 -34.08 16.19
N ASP A 813 -25.21 -32.78 16.02
CA ASP A 813 -25.76 -32.02 14.90
C ASP A 813 -25.17 -32.56 13.58
N PRO A 814 -25.99 -32.73 12.51
CA PRO A 814 -25.56 -33.35 11.27
C PRO A 814 -24.43 -32.61 10.53
N TYR A 815 -24.26 -31.30 10.74
CA TYR A 815 -23.27 -30.51 9.98
C TYR A 815 -22.21 -29.85 10.86
N ASP A 816 -22.56 -29.41 12.08
CA ASP A 816 -21.64 -28.77 13.01
C ASP A 816 -22.20 -28.79 14.45
N THR A 817 -21.60 -29.62 15.30
CA THR A 817 -21.88 -29.56 16.75
C THR A 817 -20.89 -28.61 17.41
N VAL A 818 -21.41 -27.48 17.89
CA VAL A 818 -20.56 -26.44 18.51
C VAL A 818 -20.61 -26.50 20.03
N PHE A 819 -19.44 -26.54 20.65
CA PHE A 819 -19.28 -26.35 22.09
C PHE A 819 -18.65 -25.00 22.39
N LYS A 820 -19.31 -24.20 23.23
CA LYS A 820 -18.74 -22.99 23.82
C LYS A 820 -17.85 -23.38 25.00
N VAL A 821 -16.61 -22.93 24.98
CA VAL A 821 -15.59 -23.19 25.99
C VAL A 821 -15.18 -21.87 26.62
N THR A 822 -15.33 -21.78 27.94
CA THR A 822 -14.77 -20.67 28.72
C THR A 822 -13.44 -21.12 29.30
N THR A 823 -12.40 -20.34 29.05
CA THR A 823 -11.04 -20.56 29.55
C THR A 823 -10.66 -19.51 30.58
N ALA A 824 -9.50 -19.66 31.21
CA ALA A 824 -8.98 -18.72 32.21
C ALA A 824 -7.47 -18.55 32.04
N GLY A 825 -7.08 -18.03 30.88
CA GLY A 825 -5.68 -17.88 30.46
C GLY A 825 -4.91 -19.19 30.32
N ARG A 826 -3.60 -19.06 30.04
CA ARG A 826 -2.69 -20.20 29.87
C ARG A 826 -1.91 -20.50 31.14
N GLN A 827 -1.57 -21.77 31.35
CA GLN A 827 -0.80 -22.27 32.49
C GLN A 827 0.37 -23.12 32.01
N GLY A 828 1.49 -23.02 32.73
CA GLY A 828 2.60 -23.94 32.57
C GLY A 828 3.46 -23.70 31.34
N ILE A 829 3.38 -22.51 30.74
CA ILE A 829 4.24 -22.09 29.61
C ILE A 829 5.32 -21.17 30.15
N LEU A 830 6.57 -21.45 29.78
CA LEU A 830 7.70 -20.68 30.26
C LEU A 830 7.86 -19.39 29.46
N THR A 831 8.02 -18.27 30.17
CA THR A 831 8.31 -16.95 29.60
C THR A 831 9.81 -16.65 29.63
N GLY A 832 10.29 -15.75 28.76
CA GLY A 832 11.69 -15.30 28.76
C GLY A 832 12.70 -16.35 28.27
N VAL A 833 12.22 -17.35 27.52
CA VAL A 833 13.06 -18.37 26.90
C VAL A 833 13.80 -17.76 25.72
N LYS A 834 15.13 -17.90 25.68
CA LYS A 834 15.91 -17.45 24.51
C LYS A 834 15.97 -18.57 23.48
N VAL A 835 15.59 -18.27 22.25
CA VAL A 835 15.61 -19.22 21.15
C VAL A 835 16.74 -18.88 20.18
N SER A 836 17.49 -19.89 19.77
CA SER A 836 18.57 -19.79 18.77
C SER A 836 18.47 -20.93 17.79
N ALA A 837 18.93 -20.73 16.55
CA ALA A 837 18.92 -21.75 15.51
C ALA A 837 20.34 -22.07 15.02
N SER A 838 20.56 -23.31 14.57
CA SER A 838 21.85 -23.69 13.95
C SER A 838 22.01 -23.17 12.51
N ALA A 839 20.92 -22.76 11.87
CA ALA A 839 20.88 -22.11 10.56
C ALA A 839 19.70 -21.14 10.52
N SER A 840 19.85 -20.03 9.81
CA SER A 840 18.78 -19.05 9.62
C SER A 840 18.97 -18.31 8.31
N ALA A 841 17.88 -18.04 7.59
CA ALA A 841 17.92 -17.11 6.47
C ALA A 841 18.17 -15.68 6.99
N SER A 842 18.74 -14.82 6.14
CA SER A 842 18.94 -13.40 6.49
C SER A 842 17.60 -12.74 6.85
N GLY A 843 17.57 -11.97 7.94
CA GLY A 843 16.34 -11.34 8.45
C GLY A 843 15.39 -12.24 9.25
N HIS A 844 15.59 -13.56 9.24
CA HIS A 844 14.68 -14.55 9.85
C HIS A 844 15.39 -15.42 10.90
N ALA A 845 16.02 -14.77 11.89
CA ALA A 845 16.82 -15.43 12.91
C ALA A 845 16.00 -16.37 13.82
N GLY A 846 16.63 -17.40 14.38
CA GLY A 846 15.98 -18.34 15.29
C GLY A 846 15.27 -17.74 16.50
N SER A 847 15.65 -16.53 16.93
CA SER A 847 14.95 -15.80 17.99
C SER A 847 13.50 -15.45 17.63
N ALA A 848 13.19 -15.31 16.34
CA ALA A 848 11.84 -15.00 15.87
C ALA A 848 10.84 -16.11 16.19
N ALA A 849 11.28 -17.37 16.31
CA ALA A 849 10.39 -18.45 16.72
C ALA A 849 9.96 -18.36 18.20
N GLY A 850 10.51 -17.44 19.01
CA GLY A 850 10.24 -17.34 20.45
C GLY A 850 9.90 -15.95 20.94
N ASP A 851 9.66 -14.98 20.05
CA ASP A 851 9.33 -13.60 20.41
C ASP A 851 7.83 -13.37 20.63
N GLY A 852 6.98 -14.28 20.14
CA GLY A 852 5.53 -14.19 20.25
C GLY A 852 4.88 -13.25 19.24
N ASP A 853 5.62 -12.81 18.21
CA ASP A 853 5.11 -11.98 17.11
C ASP A 853 5.06 -12.81 15.82
N TYR A 854 3.86 -13.00 15.29
CA TYR A 854 3.64 -13.81 14.09
C TYR A 854 3.89 -13.05 12.78
N ARG A 855 4.23 -11.76 12.87
CA ARG A 855 4.72 -10.98 11.72
C ARG A 855 6.18 -11.32 11.42
N THR A 856 6.91 -11.70 12.46
CA THR A 856 8.23 -12.31 12.35
C THR A 856 8.11 -13.83 12.30
N TYR A 857 9.14 -14.48 11.76
CA TYR A 857 9.23 -15.94 11.73
C TYR A 857 10.68 -16.35 11.56
N TRP A 858 11.00 -17.54 12.05
CA TRP A 858 12.28 -18.18 11.76
C TRP A 858 12.18 -18.93 10.43
N ASP A 859 13.23 -18.85 9.60
CA ASP A 859 13.41 -19.62 8.37
C ASP A 859 14.72 -20.39 8.43
N ASN A 860 14.70 -21.70 8.18
CA ASN A 860 15.87 -22.56 8.25
C ASN A 860 16.85 -22.44 7.06
N ASP A 861 16.58 -21.58 6.08
CA ASP A 861 17.37 -21.42 4.86
C ASP A 861 17.58 -22.75 4.11
N LYS A 862 16.53 -23.58 4.06
CA LYS A 862 16.54 -24.94 3.47
C LYS A 862 17.64 -25.87 4.02
N THR A 863 18.20 -25.56 5.19
CA THR A 863 19.23 -26.37 5.84
C THR A 863 18.56 -27.45 6.68
N LEU A 864 18.91 -28.72 6.43
CA LEU A 864 18.50 -29.87 7.24
C LEU A 864 19.67 -30.87 7.37
N PRO A 865 19.87 -31.52 8.54
CA PRO A 865 19.13 -31.31 9.77
C PRO A 865 19.41 -29.91 10.37
N VAL A 866 18.43 -29.38 11.11
CA VAL A 866 18.52 -28.06 11.74
C VAL A 866 18.03 -28.11 13.18
N ASN A 867 18.59 -27.26 14.03
CA ASN A 867 18.27 -27.21 15.45
C ASN A 867 17.64 -25.88 15.82
N LEU A 868 16.55 -25.93 16.60
CA LEU A 868 16.13 -24.84 17.49
C LEU A 868 16.53 -25.19 18.92
N THR A 869 17.30 -24.31 19.56
CA THR A 869 17.77 -24.46 20.94
C THR A 869 17.15 -23.38 21.82
N PHE A 870 16.44 -23.82 22.86
CA PHE A 870 15.76 -23.03 23.87
C PHE A 870 16.63 -22.99 25.13
N ASP A 871 17.15 -21.82 25.50
CA ASP A 871 17.79 -21.58 26.82
C ASP A 871 16.72 -21.08 27.80
N LEU A 872 16.46 -21.90 28.82
CA LEU A 872 15.46 -21.63 29.85
C LEU A 872 16.00 -20.70 30.97
N GLY A 873 17.25 -20.26 30.87
CA GLY A 873 17.95 -19.38 31.83
C GLY A 873 18.43 -20.10 33.09
N SER A 874 17.70 -21.12 33.55
CA SER A 874 18.10 -22.00 34.65
C SER A 874 17.58 -23.42 34.39
N SER A 875 18.00 -24.38 35.22
CA SER A 875 17.37 -25.71 35.19
C SER A 875 15.89 -25.60 35.59
N LYS A 876 14.99 -26.03 34.71
CA LYS A 876 13.53 -26.04 34.87
C LYS A 876 12.97 -27.39 34.46
N LYS A 877 11.81 -27.74 34.99
CA LYS A 877 11.05 -28.91 34.53
C LYS A 877 10.50 -28.64 33.13
N VAL A 878 10.63 -29.62 32.22
CA VAL A 878 10.14 -29.58 30.85
C VAL A 878 9.19 -30.76 30.64
N GLN A 879 8.03 -30.51 30.04
CA GLN A 879 6.98 -31.51 29.79
C GLN A 879 6.49 -31.58 28.35
N TYR A 880 6.50 -30.47 27.61
CA TYR A 880 6.15 -30.49 26.19
C TYR A 880 6.73 -29.29 25.43
N LEU A 881 6.73 -29.39 24.10
CA LEU A 881 6.98 -28.27 23.18
C LEU A 881 5.69 -27.98 22.39
N GLY A 882 5.38 -26.71 22.17
CA GLY A 882 4.37 -26.27 21.21
C GLY A 882 5.03 -25.63 19.99
N LEU A 883 4.49 -25.89 18.79
CA LEU A 883 5.04 -25.45 17.50
C LEU A 883 3.94 -24.97 16.54
N ASN A 884 3.87 -23.65 16.31
CA ASN A 884 3.07 -23.03 15.25
C ASN A 884 3.96 -22.86 14.02
N GLN A 885 3.76 -23.75 13.06
CA GLN A 885 4.48 -23.73 11.79
C GLN A 885 3.80 -22.74 10.85
N ARG A 886 4.60 -22.04 10.05
CA ARG A 886 4.05 -21.04 9.13
C ARG A 886 3.11 -21.68 8.11
N GLU A 887 1.94 -21.10 7.96
CA GLU A 887 0.87 -21.61 7.10
C GLU A 887 1.06 -21.20 5.62
N ASP A 888 2.31 -21.19 5.13
CA ASP A 888 2.69 -20.73 3.79
C ASP A 888 2.85 -21.87 2.75
N SER A 889 2.18 -23.00 3.01
CA SER A 889 2.13 -24.18 2.14
C SER A 889 0.92 -25.06 2.47
N VAL A 890 0.46 -25.78 1.46
CA VAL A 890 -0.61 -26.81 1.57
C VAL A 890 -0.28 -27.85 2.64
N ALA A 891 -1.30 -28.45 3.25
CA ALA A 891 -1.13 -29.46 4.31
C ALA A 891 -1.01 -30.90 3.79
N TYR A 892 -1.10 -31.11 2.48
CA TYR A 892 -0.92 -32.40 1.81
C TYR A 892 -0.28 -32.18 0.43
N ALA A 893 0.22 -33.24 -0.20
CA ALA A 893 0.75 -33.14 -1.56
C ALA A 893 -0.40 -33.07 -2.57
N ARG A 894 -0.54 -31.92 -3.24
CA ARG A 894 -1.52 -31.69 -4.31
C ARG A 894 -0.96 -32.05 -5.68
N SER A 895 0.35 -31.87 -5.85
CA SER A 895 1.11 -32.27 -7.04
C SER A 895 2.58 -32.49 -6.67
N ASP A 896 3.41 -32.87 -7.65
CA ASP A 896 4.85 -33.00 -7.47
C ASP A 896 5.55 -31.68 -7.10
N THR A 897 4.92 -30.53 -7.36
CA THR A 897 5.45 -29.17 -7.16
C THR A 897 4.63 -28.33 -6.17
N GLU A 898 3.60 -28.92 -5.55
CA GLU A 898 2.76 -28.26 -4.56
C GLU A 898 2.59 -29.17 -3.33
N GLN A 899 3.57 -29.09 -2.42
CA GLN A 899 3.67 -29.95 -1.24
C GLN A 899 3.81 -29.17 0.08
N SER A 900 3.80 -29.90 1.20
CA SER A 900 3.84 -29.32 2.55
C SER A 900 5.28 -29.07 3.03
N ALA A 901 5.58 -27.84 3.44
CA ALA A 901 6.87 -27.47 4.03
C ALA A 901 6.99 -27.83 5.53
N ARG A 902 5.99 -28.52 6.10
CA ARG A 902 5.93 -28.82 7.54
C ARG A 902 6.97 -29.85 7.96
N ILE A 903 7.36 -29.80 9.23
CA ILE A 903 8.18 -30.78 9.93
C ILE A 903 7.59 -32.17 9.71
N LYS A 904 8.45 -33.09 9.30
CA LYS A 904 8.14 -34.52 9.26
C LYS A 904 8.85 -35.21 10.41
N ASP A 905 10.14 -35.51 10.29
CA ASP A 905 10.88 -36.26 11.31
C ASP A 905 11.67 -35.33 12.24
N TYR A 906 11.61 -35.60 13.54
CA TYR A 906 12.26 -34.77 14.57
C TYR A 906 12.87 -35.60 15.71
N LYS A 907 13.77 -34.95 16.46
CA LYS A 907 14.29 -35.42 17.74
C LYS A 907 14.32 -34.27 18.76
N VAL A 908 14.14 -34.59 20.03
CA VAL A 908 14.24 -33.65 21.15
C VAL A 908 15.33 -34.10 22.11
N TYR A 909 16.18 -33.16 22.51
CA TYR A 909 17.26 -33.37 23.47
C TYR A 909 17.15 -32.40 24.64
N LEU A 910 17.68 -32.80 25.78
CA LEU A 910 17.80 -31.99 26.99
C LEU A 910 19.26 -31.86 27.40
N SER A 911 19.65 -30.70 27.91
CA SER A 911 21.00 -30.44 28.38
C SER A 911 21.02 -29.51 29.60
N ALA A 912 22.04 -29.65 30.44
CA ALA A 912 22.30 -28.78 31.58
C ALA A 912 23.19 -27.57 31.22
N ASP A 913 24.03 -27.70 30.19
CA ASP A 913 25.08 -26.73 29.83
C ASP A 913 24.96 -26.17 28.41
N GLY A 914 24.12 -26.77 27.56
CA GLY A 914 23.91 -26.35 26.17
C GLY A 914 24.95 -26.90 25.19
N THR A 915 25.95 -27.64 25.68
CA THR A 915 27.04 -28.22 24.89
C THR A 915 27.03 -29.73 24.89
N THR A 916 26.70 -30.38 26.01
CA THR A 916 26.59 -31.83 26.12
C THR A 916 25.13 -32.23 25.98
N TRP A 917 24.82 -32.92 24.88
CA TRP A 917 23.50 -33.43 24.54
C TRP A 917 23.58 -34.95 24.55
N GLY A 918 22.93 -35.60 25.53
CA GLY A 918 22.88 -37.06 25.61
C GLY A 918 22.05 -37.68 24.48
N SER A 919 21.51 -38.88 24.70
CA SER A 919 20.53 -39.47 23.77
C SER A 919 19.25 -38.61 23.67
N PRO A 920 18.55 -38.62 22.52
CA PRO A 920 17.29 -37.90 22.39
C PRO A 920 16.27 -38.45 23.38
N VAL A 921 15.60 -37.56 24.11
CA VAL A 921 14.52 -37.92 25.04
C VAL A 921 13.21 -38.23 24.32
N LYS A 922 13.10 -37.79 23.05
CA LYS A 922 11.99 -38.09 22.15
C LYS A 922 12.48 -38.09 20.71
N THR A 923 12.03 -39.07 19.94
CA THR A 923 12.14 -39.11 18.48
C THR A 923 10.76 -39.41 17.92
N GLY A 924 10.37 -38.77 16.82
CA GLY A 924 9.06 -39.02 16.24
C GLY A 924 8.86 -38.35 14.89
N GLN A 925 7.62 -38.46 14.42
CA GLN A 925 7.15 -37.82 13.22
C GLN A 925 5.95 -36.93 13.57
N LEU A 926 5.90 -35.70 13.04
CA LEU A 926 4.73 -34.84 13.10
C LEU A 926 3.87 -35.04 11.84
N PRO A 927 2.54 -35.10 12.00
CA PRO A 927 1.66 -35.20 10.84
C PRO A 927 1.67 -33.90 10.05
N SER A 928 1.52 -33.99 8.72
CA SER A 928 1.33 -32.80 7.88
C SER A 928 -0.08 -32.24 8.10
N ARG A 929 -0.23 -31.30 9.03
CA ARG A 929 -1.52 -30.70 9.42
C ARG A 929 -1.34 -29.22 9.69
N ARG A 930 -2.39 -28.44 9.42
CA ARG A 930 -2.48 -27.03 9.82
C ARG A 930 -2.67 -26.91 11.33
N GLY A 931 -2.27 -25.77 11.87
CA GLY A 931 -2.43 -25.42 13.27
C GLY A 931 -1.39 -26.07 14.16
N ILE A 932 -1.45 -25.68 15.42
CA ILE A 932 -0.47 -26.02 16.44
C ILE A 932 -0.17 -27.51 16.57
N GLN A 933 1.12 -27.85 16.59
CA GLN A 933 1.61 -29.20 16.91
C GLN A 933 2.27 -29.24 18.29
N GLY A 934 2.00 -30.31 19.04
CA GLY A 934 2.56 -30.53 20.37
C GLY A 934 3.45 -31.75 20.41
N ILE A 935 4.61 -31.64 21.08
CA ILE A 935 5.51 -32.77 21.35
C ILE A 935 5.55 -33.01 22.85
N ASP A 936 4.87 -34.06 23.31
CA ASP A 936 4.83 -34.44 24.72
C ASP A 936 6.09 -35.24 25.12
N LEU A 937 6.65 -34.88 26.28
CA LEU A 937 7.86 -35.44 26.85
C LEU A 937 7.60 -36.08 28.21
N THR A 938 8.40 -37.09 28.54
CA THR A 938 8.53 -37.52 29.94
C THR A 938 9.17 -36.39 30.73
N ALA A 939 8.53 -35.99 31.83
CA ALA A 939 8.94 -34.82 32.58
C ALA A 939 10.37 -34.95 33.12
N ALA A 940 11.23 -33.98 32.81
CA ALA A 940 12.62 -33.96 33.25
C ALA A 940 13.10 -32.51 33.48
N ASN A 941 14.14 -32.33 34.30
CA ASN A 941 14.76 -31.03 34.51
C ASN A 941 15.87 -30.79 33.47
N ALA A 942 15.87 -29.62 32.84
CA ALA A 942 16.89 -29.21 31.89
C ALA A 942 17.06 -27.69 31.93
N ARG A 943 18.24 -27.18 31.55
CA ARG A 943 18.43 -25.75 31.27
C ARG A 943 18.25 -25.45 29.79
N TYR A 944 18.58 -26.40 28.92
CA TYR A 944 18.49 -26.26 27.49
C TYR A 944 17.63 -27.38 26.90
N VAL A 945 16.75 -27.02 25.97
CA VAL A 945 15.96 -27.95 25.16
C VAL A 945 16.37 -27.73 23.71
N ARG A 946 16.58 -28.81 22.95
CA ARG A 946 16.87 -28.73 21.52
C ARG A 946 15.89 -29.56 20.73
N LEU A 947 15.22 -28.92 19.77
CA LEU A 947 14.45 -29.58 18.72
C LEU A 947 15.36 -29.69 17.48
N GLU A 948 15.75 -30.91 17.13
CA GLU A 948 16.43 -31.23 15.87
C GLU A 948 15.38 -31.69 14.85
N VAL A 949 15.22 -30.96 13.75
CA VAL A 949 14.37 -31.37 12.63
C VAL A 949 15.26 -32.01 11.57
N THR A 950 14.94 -33.25 11.20
CA THR A 950 15.74 -34.04 10.26
C THR A 950 15.13 -34.08 8.85
N SER A 951 13.83 -33.86 8.71
CA SER A 951 13.15 -33.85 7.42
C SER A 951 11.86 -33.02 7.44
N THR A 952 11.41 -32.60 6.25
CA THR A 952 10.11 -31.96 5.99
C THR A 952 9.25 -32.87 5.09
N TRP A 953 7.95 -32.58 4.97
CA TRP A 953 7.04 -33.38 4.14
C TRP A 953 7.26 -33.23 2.63
N ALA A 954 7.72 -32.07 2.16
CA ALA A 954 7.99 -31.81 0.75
C ALA A 954 9.11 -32.73 0.21
N ALA A 955 8.83 -33.39 -0.91
CA ALA A 955 9.77 -34.18 -1.68
C ALA A 955 10.70 -33.29 -2.52
N SER A 956 11.79 -33.87 -3.03
CA SER A 956 12.79 -33.15 -3.84
C SER A 956 12.26 -32.66 -5.19
N THR A 957 11.09 -33.13 -5.61
CA THR A 957 10.39 -32.67 -6.81
C THR A 957 9.80 -31.27 -6.66
N ASP A 958 9.43 -30.85 -5.44
CA ASP A 958 9.01 -29.49 -5.14
C ASP A 958 10.23 -28.67 -4.73
N THR A 959 10.99 -28.17 -5.71
CA THR A 959 12.23 -27.42 -5.46
C THR A 959 12.01 -26.13 -4.65
N THR A 960 10.80 -25.57 -4.70
CA THR A 960 10.41 -24.38 -3.94
C THR A 960 10.35 -24.70 -2.44
N ARG A 961 9.73 -25.81 -2.05
CA ARG A 961 9.45 -26.15 -0.64
C ARG A 961 10.35 -27.24 -0.07
N TYR A 962 11.11 -27.95 -0.90
CA TYR A 962 12.03 -29.00 -0.46
C TYR A 962 13.01 -28.45 0.59
N LYS A 963 13.05 -29.11 1.76
CA LYS A 963 13.81 -28.75 2.97
C LYS A 963 13.46 -27.41 3.61
N ARG A 964 12.53 -26.62 3.05
CA ARG A 964 12.10 -25.35 3.64
C ARG A 964 11.33 -25.63 4.92
N LEU A 965 11.67 -24.94 5.99
CA LEU A 965 10.94 -24.97 7.26
C LEU A 965 10.87 -23.54 7.81
N ARG A 966 9.66 -23.12 8.15
CA ARG A 966 9.39 -21.84 8.80
C ARG A 966 8.50 -22.04 10.01
N ILE A 967 8.81 -21.34 11.10
CA ILE A 967 8.08 -21.42 12.37
C ILE A 967 7.79 -19.99 12.83
N ASP A 968 6.50 -19.68 13.02
CA ASP A 968 6.05 -18.39 13.51
C ASP A 968 6.20 -18.32 15.04
N GLU A 969 5.88 -19.42 15.75
CA GLU A 969 5.97 -19.45 17.21
C GLU A 969 6.30 -20.85 17.74
N ALA A 970 7.13 -20.93 18.77
CA ALA A 970 7.47 -22.13 19.51
C ALA A 970 7.67 -21.82 21.00
N TRP A 971 7.20 -22.71 21.87
CA TRP A 971 7.32 -22.51 23.31
C TRP A 971 7.57 -23.81 24.09
N ILE A 972 8.03 -23.64 25.33
CA ILE A 972 8.29 -24.71 26.28
C ILE A 972 7.21 -24.77 27.36
N GLY A 973 6.60 -25.94 27.51
CA GLY A 973 5.68 -26.25 28.59
C GLY A 973 6.40 -26.91 29.77
N THR A 974 6.29 -26.32 30.96
CA THR A 974 6.84 -26.85 32.23
C THR A 974 5.83 -27.70 33.00
N SER A 975 4.54 -27.49 32.74
CA SER A 975 3.43 -28.27 33.29
C SER A 975 2.24 -28.26 32.33
N TYR A 976 1.43 -29.31 32.32
CA TYR A 976 0.12 -29.25 31.67
C TYR A 976 -0.87 -28.36 32.44
N ALA A 977 -1.82 -27.76 31.72
CA ALA A 977 -2.86 -26.95 32.32
C ALA A 977 -3.83 -27.79 33.17
N THR A 978 -4.33 -27.17 34.22
CA THR A 978 -5.34 -27.73 35.13
C THR A 978 -6.60 -26.87 35.12
N PRO A 979 -7.78 -27.45 35.44
CA PRO A 979 -9.05 -26.71 35.51
C PRO A 979 -8.96 -25.39 36.29
N ALA A 980 -9.68 -24.36 35.81
CA ALA A 980 -9.64 -23.03 36.41
C ALA A 980 -10.10 -23.00 37.87
N ASN A 981 -11.12 -23.80 38.20
CA ASN A 981 -11.86 -23.77 39.48
C ASN A 981 -11.76 -25.07 40.30
N GLY A 982 -10.80 -25.96 40.00
CA GLY A 982 -10.68 -27.28 40.66
C GLY A 982 -11.81 -28.28 40.36
N GLY A 983 -12.89 -27.84 39.71
CA GLY A 983 -14.04 -28.68 39.33
C GLY A 983 -13.78 -29.48 38.06
N GLN A 984 -13.84 -30.81 38.20
CA GLN A 984 -14.32 -31.69 37.14
C GLN A 984 -15.85 -31.75 37.28
N SER A 985 -16.60 -31.67 36.18
CA SER A 985 -18.07 -31.77 36.20
C SER A 985 -18.56 -33.08 35.60
#